data_AF-A0A1G2HHJ8-F1
#
_entry.id   AF-A0A1G2HHJ8-F1
#
_cell.length_a   1.000
_cell.length_b   1.000
_cell.length_c   1.000
_cell.angle_alpha   90.00
_cell.angle_beta   90.00
_cell.angle_gamma   90.00
#
_symmetry.space_group_name_H-M   'P 1'
#
loop_
_entity.id
_entity.type
_entity.pdbx_description
1 polymer ?
#
loop_
_entity_poly.entity_id
_entity_poly.type
_entity_poly.pdbx_seq_one_letter_code
_entity_poly.pdbx_strand_id
1 'polypeptide(L)'
;MIATSKQRVGFISRIDYLSPGFRKGLLEVAARYFKYENVDFLVLGGGLVSMRDFGKRKKRLVEELIEKCKLQKLEEMEKEPEDRTHIPTQQEIRENTHQSLMDDIAKELSRLIPVFKNKDDKTIKIYIVLSTINAYDGAIGSDVADRLQQLREDIVFWDETSGRFPIKGIDKDFWVLLSERAPWRNKYFSTGPDRLVEDKQMQSSQTLPSLWVAGCGAVSIYRPAGELSRPRITLPALHKLQEVIAAENQIGIRIVEFKKNSTSQPCVITYDFKSFASEEKNHIPISEKANSRQRRILEAIQNEPQTIGMLEDALSFSRETIENEIVEYGKSKLQPAIVRDKNSGKGKYNIDPGWLQTRLRFRTPSPDTFKEDSILAFGCLHAGYRKTQYQYFINRVPELILQHNVKCLAGAGDFIAGLKHNLHLRGEIYAGFDYSTQEELAADLIAGAMLKVFRVRFKNEVDKYKKKFTPKVIEELVRAALLLFYYIEGNHDKWVLDLGMQPLNTFILCLKKELENGIHEELSRNNLVLENVRELVSDHVIYGRESTLPSGITLSMRHPEMGRMMTSSGRAQQTLDDADGQVLLFANFHVGTEVLRWEEETGQRLALQAGTLVSGTDFEDGKNKSVDTGVAVTKIYSHEGRIIKTATFFDSASEDKLTELPDASEIKQSLLKSLNI
;
A
#
# COMPACT_ATOMS: atom_id res chain seq x y z
N MET A 1 -26.44 -13.09 -10.58
CA MET A 1 -25.23 -12.85 -9.78
C MET A 1 -25.33 -13.63 -8.50
N ILE A 2 -24.56 -14.72 -8.35
CA ILE A 2 -24.42 -15.41 -7.06
C ILE A 2 -23.58 -14.49 -6.19
N ALA A 3 -24.10 -14.05 -5.04
CA ALA A 3 -23.33 -13.26 -4.09
C ALA A 3 -22.14 -14.11 -3.63
N THR A 4 -20.95 -13.86 -4.20
CA THR A 4 -19.72 -14.49 -3.74
C THR A 4 -19.46 -14.00 -2.32
N SER A 5 -19.57 -14.92 -1.36
CA SER A 5 -19.15 -14.66 0.02
C SER A 5 -17.72 -14.12 0.00
N LYS A 6 -17.53 -12.95 0.61
CA LYS A 6 -16.25 -12.28 0.76
C LYS A 6 -16.08 -11.89 2.22
N GLN A 7 -14.85 -11.89 2.70
CA GLN A 7 -14.51 -11.41 4.04
C GLN A 7 -13.36 -10.41 3.93
N ARG A 8 -13.47 -9.29 4.66
CA ARG A 8 -12.48 -8.21 4.72
C ARG A 8 -11.86 -8.17 6.09
N VAL A 9 -10.54 -8.30 6.15
CA VAL A 9 -9.75 -8.22 7.38
C VAL A 9 -8.96 -6.94 7.37
N GLY A 10 -9.11 -6.12 8.42
CA GLY A 10 -8.31 -4.90 8.59
C GLY A 10 -7.07 -5.17 9.43
N PHE A 11 -5.96 -4.55 9.05
CA PHE A 11 -4.68 -4.68 9.70
C PHE A 11 -4.16 -3.32 10.13
N ILE A 12 -3.74 -3.26 11.39
CA ILE A 12 -3.00 -2.14 11.98
C ILE A 12 -1.72 -2.70 12.60
N SER A 13 -0.68 -1.88 12.67
CA SER A 13 0.60 -2.27 13.28
C SER A 13 1.25 -1.02 13.86
N ARG A 14 1.99 -1.18 14.96
CA ARG A 14 2.73 -0.09 15.62
C ARG A 14 1.87 1.14 15.87
N ILE A 15 0.89 1.01 16.76
CA ILE A 15 0.31 2.18 17.41
C ILE A 15 1.34 2.81 18.37
N ASP A 16 2.25 1.98 18.89
CA ASP A 16 3.38 2.33 19.77
C ASP A 16 2.97 3.30 20.87
N TYR A 17 1.96 2.92 21.67
CA TYR A 17 1.51 3.74 22.79
C TYR A 17 2.66 4.03 23.77
N LEU A 18 2.64 5.21 24.40
CA LEU A 18 3.74 5.86 25.13
C LEU A 18 4.85 6.48 24.28
N SER A 19 4.99 6.08 23.01
CA SER A 19 5.98 6.73 22.15
C SER A 19 5.59 8.18 21.88
N PRO A 20 6.57 9.10 21.71
CA PRO A 20 6.31 10.47 21.26
C PRO A 20 5.55 10.55 19.92
N GLY A 21 5.62 9.50 19.12
CA GLY A 21 4.94 9.36 17.83
C GLY A 21 3.48 8.94 17.91
N PHE A 22 2.99 8.43 19.04
CA PHE A 22 1.59 8.00 19.19
C PHE A 22 0.61 9.12 18.80
N ARG A 23 -0.46 8.80 18.07
CA ARG A 23 -1.52 9.75 17.69
C ARG A 23 -2.87 9.07 17.74
N LYS A 24 -3.71 9.43 18.71
CA LYS A 24 -5.13 9.01 18.76
C LYS A 24 -5.88 9.38 17.48
N GLY A 25 -5.57 10.55 16.89
CA GLY A 25 -6.18 11.00 15.65
C GLY A 25 -6.02 10.00 14.50
N LEU A 26 -4.90 9.27 14.41
CA LEU A 26 -4.69 8.26 13.35
C LEU A 26 -5.57 7.03 13.58
N LEU A 27 -5.78 6.60 14.83
CA LEU A 27 -6.70 5.51 15.18
C LEU A 27 -8.15 5.86 14.81
N GLU A 28 -8.56 7.11 15.02
CA GLU A 28 -9.91 7.57 14.64
C GLU A 28 -10.10 7.64 13.12
N VAL A 29 -9.05 8.02 12.37
CA VAL A 29 -9.05 7.96 10.90
C VAL A 29 -9.14 6.50 10.44
N ALA A 30 -8.38 5.58 11.04
CA ALA A 30 -8.47 4.16 10.76
C ALA A 30 -9.89 3.62 10.99
N ALA A 31 -10.53 4.00 12.11
CA ALA A 31 -11.90 3.58 12.41
C ALA A 31 -12.90 4.03 11.35
N ARG A 32 -12.75 5.26 10.84
CA ARG A 32 -13.59 5.78 9.75
C ARG A 32 -13.43 4.98 8.47
N TYR A 33 -12.20 4.69 8.05
CA TYR A 33 -11.96 3.96 6.81
C TYR A 33 -12.30 2.47 6.91
N PHE A 34 -12.07 1.82 8.07
CA PHE A 34 -12.55 0.45 8.29
C PHE A 34 -14.07 0.34 8.27
N LYS A 35 -14.78 1.33 8.82
CA LYS A 35 -16.24 1.41 8.69
C LYS A 35 -16.67 1.54 7.23
N TYR A 36 -16.06 2.48 6.51
CA TYR A 36 -16.34 2.71 5.07
C TYR A 36 -16.10 1.44 4.24
N GLU A 37 -14.99 0.74 4.48
CA GLU A 37 -14.65 -0.50 3.79
C GLU A 37 -15.39 -1.74 4.32
N ASN A 38 -16.29 -1.58 5.30
CA ASN A 38 -17.06 -2.66 5.88
C ASN A 38 -16.18 -3.85 6.29
N VAL A 39 -15.16 -3.57 7.09
CA VAL A 39 -14.27 -4.60 7.62
C VAL A 39 -15.00 -5.48 8.64
N ASP A 40 -14.74 -6.79 8.60
CA ASP A 40 -15.42 -7.78 9.45
C ASP A 40 -14.75 -7.92 10.83
N PHE A 41 -13.42 -7.82 10.88
CA PHE A 41 -12.62 -7.79 12.11
C PHE A 41 -11.22 -7.23 11.84
N LEU A 42 -10.52 -6.87 12.92
CA LEU A 42 -9.19 -6.27 12.87
C LEU A 42 -8.14 -7.15 13.51
N VAL A 43 -6.91 -7.04 13.02
CA VAL A 43 -5.71 -7.60 13.67
C VAL A 43 -4.68 -6.48 13.89
N LEU A 44 -4.23 -6.34 15.13
CA LEU A 44 -3.07 -5.53 15.50
C LEU A 44 -1.84 -6.45 15.46
N GLY A 45 -0.99 -6.26 14.46
CA GLY A 45 0.25 -7.02 14.26
C GLY A 45 1.47 -6.34 14.88
N GLY A 46 1.59 -6.45 16.21
CA GLY A 46 2.68 -5.91 17.03
C GLY A 46 2.67 -4.40 17.22
N GLY A 47 3.37 -3.93 18.26
CA GLY A 47 3.51 -2.51 18.61
C GLY A 47 2.23 -1.90 19.17
N LEU A 48 1.59 -2.59 20.12
CA LEU A 48 0.57 -2.07 21.01
C LEU A 48 1.16 -0.99 21.93
N VAL A 49 2.34 -1.25 22.51
CA VAL A 49 3.03 -0.36 23.46
C VAL A 49 4.52 -0.25 23.15
N SER A 50 5.14 0.87 23.52
CA SER A 50 6.59 1.07 23.42
C SER A 50 7.28 0.63 24.72
N MET A 51 7.96 -0.52 24.72
CA MET A 51 8.76 -0.98 25.86
C MET A 51 9.87 0.01 26.24
N ARG A 52 10.50 0.62 25.24
CA ARG A 52 11.54 1.65 25.44
C ARG A 52 11.01 2.82 26.26
N ASP A 53 9.86 3.37 25.88
CA ASP A 53 9.32 4.57 26.51
C ASP A 53 8.58 4.25 27.83
N PHE A 54 8.04 3.03 27.97
CA PHE A 54 7.64 2.48 29.26
C PHE A 54 8.80 2.48 30.27
N GLY A 55 9.97 1.95 29.88
CA GLY A 55 11.15 1.90 30.74
C GLY A 55 11.58 3.28 31.22
N LYS A 56 11.55 4.30 30.33
CA LYS A 56 11.83 5.70 30.69
C LYS A 56 10.81 6.26 31.67
N ARG A 57 9.50 6.07 31.41
CA ARG A 57 8.41 6.54 32.30
C ARG A 57 8.50 5.88 33.67
N LYS A 58 8.70 4.56 33.72
CA LYS A 58 8.89 3.79 34.96
C LYS A 58 10.09 4.29 35.75
N LYS A 59 11.25 4.44 35.12
CA LYS A 59 12.48 4.91 35.78
C LYS A 59 12.25 6.27 36.46
N ARG A 60 11.67 7.23 35.74
CA ARG A 60 11.37 8.57 36.28
C ARG A 60 10.44 8.51 37.49
N LEU A 61 9.34 7.77 37.39
CA LEU A 61 8.38 7.63 38.50
C LEU A 61 8.99 6.95 39.73
N VAL A 62 9.81 5.91 39.52
CA VAL A 62 10.53 5.23 40.61
C VAL A 62 11.50 6.19 41.29
N GLU A 63 12.25 6.99 40.55
CA GLU A 63 13.17 7.99 41.11
C GLU A 63 12.43 9.05 41.93
N GLU A 64 11.31 9.58 41.41
CA GLU A 64 10.44 10.53 42.12
C GLU A 64 9.88 9.95 43.42
N LEU A 65 9.40 8.70 43.40
CA LEU A 65 8.84 8.04 44.57
C LEU A 65 9.90 7.67 45.62
N ILE A 66 11.10 7.25 45.19
CA ILE A 66 12.22 7.00 46.10
C ILE A 66 12.59 8.28 46.83
N GLU A 67 12.69 9.41 46.13
CA GLU A 67 13.04 10.68 46.74
C GLU A 67 11.96 11.15 47.73
N LYS A 68 10.68 10.99 47.36
CA LYS A 68 9.57 11.26 48.28
C LYS A 68 9.60 10.37 49.53
N CYS A 69 9.92 9.09 49.39
CA CYS A 69 10.03 8.17 50.53
C CYS A 69 11.24 8.47 51.41
N LYS A 70 12.35 9.00 50.86
CA LYS A 70 13.48 9.48 51.67
C LYS A 70 13.09 10.66 52.54
N LEU A 71 12.36 11.63 51.99
CA LEU A 71 11.85 12.79 52.73
C LEU A 71 10.88 12.34 53.82
N GLN A 72 9.93 11.47 53.47
CA GLN A 72 8.98 10.89 54.44
C GLN A 72 9.71 10.10 55.54
N LYS A 73 10.81 9.40 55.21
CA LYS A 73 11.62 8.69 56.21
C LYS A 73 12.26 9.64 57.22
N LEU A 74 12.69 10.82 56.79
CA LEU A 74 13.21 11.85 57.70
C LEU A 74 12.09 12.36 58.63
N GLU A 75 10.89 12.63 58.08
CA GLU A 75 9.72 13.08 58.85
C GLU A 75 9.22 12.01 59.86
N GLU A 76 9.23 10.73 59.49
CA GLU A 76 8.80 9.63 60.36
C GLU A 76 9.85 9.31 61.46
N MET A 77 11.13 9.63 61.23
CA MET A 77 12.17 9.49 62.27
C MET A 77 11.99 10.48 63.42
N GLU A 78 11.27 11.59 63.21
CA GLU A 78 10.91 12.57 64.23
C GLU A 78 9.70 12.13 65.09
N LYS A 79 8.99 11.07 64.69
CA LYS A 79 7.84 10.51 65.43
C LYS A 79 8.27 9.39 66.38
N GLU A 80 7.47 9.20 67.44
CA GLU A 80 7.59 8.07 68.35
C GLU A 80 7.43 6.73 67.60
N PRO A 81 8.16 5.66 67.99
CA PRO A 81 8.19 4.40 67.24
C PRO A 81 6.82 3.76 67.00
N GLU A 82 5.87 4.00 67.90
CA GLU A 82 4.50 3.45 67.88
C GLU A 82 3.60 4.13 66.83
N ASP A 83 3.93 5.37 66.44
CA ASP A 83 3.17 6.20 65.50
C ASP A 83 3.75 6.20 64.08
N ARG A 84 4.82 5.42 63.84
CA ARG A 84 5.50 5.38 62.54
C ARG A 84 4.71 4.61 61.50
N THR A 85 4.54 5.22 60.34
CA THR A 85 3.92 4.54 59.18
C THR A 85 4.93 3.68 58.42
N HIS A 86 4.46 2.58 57.82
CA HIS A 86 5.32 1.73 56.97
C HIS A 86 5.81 2.53 55.76
N ILE A 87 7.13 2.61 55.60
CA ILE A 87 7.76 3.24 54.45
C ILE A 87 8.15 2.14 53.46
N PRO A 88 7.60 2.17 52.24
CA PRO A 88 7.91 1.16 51.24
C PRO A 88 9.41 1.03 50.96
N THR A 89 9.89 -0.20 50.85
CA THR A 89 11.28 -0.45 50.43
C THR A 89 11.48 -0.07 48.96
N GLN A 90 12.73 0.13 48.52
CA GLN A 90 12.99 0.41 47.09
C GLN A 90 12.50 -0.70 46.16
N GLN A 91 12.52 -1.95 46.62
CA GLN A 91 12.00 -3.09 45.85
C GLN A 91 10.48 -3.02 45.75
N GLU A 92 9.78 -2.79 46.86
CA GLU A 92 8.32 -2.59 46.88
C GLU A 92 7.91 -1.42 45.99
N ILE A 93 8.64 -0.29 46.02
CA ILE A 93 8.38 0.85 45.13
C ILE A 93 8.48 0.43 43.66
N ARG A 94 9.54 -0.31 43.28
CA ARG A 94 9.76 -0.74 41.89
C ARG A 94 8.69 -1.70 41.41
N GLU A 95 8.27 -2.65 42.24
CA GLU A 95 7.26 -3.66 41.94
C GLU A 95 5.86 -3.02 41.87
N ASN A 96 5.47 -2.26 42.90
CA ASN A 96 4.17 -1.56 42.93
C ASN A 96 4.04 -0.55 41.80
N THR A 97 5.10 0.22 41.49
CA THR A 97 5.09 1.15 40.36
C THR A 97 4.96 0.41 39.03
N HIS A 98 5.58 -0.77 38.89
CA HIS A 98 5.46 -1.56 37.67
C HIS A 98 4.01 -2.00 37.44
N GLN A 99 3.39 -2.61 38.45
CA GLN A 99 2.01 -3.10 38.36
C GLN A 99 1.02 -1.95 38.15
N SER A 100 1.12 -0.89 38.95
CA SER A 100 0.27 0.29 38.82
C SER A 100 0.39 0.93 37.44
N LEU A 101 1.61 1.03 36.89
CA LEU A 101 1.81 1.63 35.58
C LEU A 101 1.20 0.78 34.46
N MET A 102 1.28 -0.55 34.56
CA MET A 102 0.62 -1.45 33.60
C MET A 102 -0.90 -1.31 33.62
N ASP A 103 -1.50 -1.25 34.82
CA ASP A 103 -2.93 -1.02 34.97
C ASP A 103 -3.36 0.35 34.41
N ASP A 104 -2.58 1.39 34.68
CA ASP A 104 -2.84 2.74 34.16
C ASP A 104 -2.75 2.78 32.63
N ILE A 105 -1.74 2.12 32.05
CA ILE A 105 -1.58 2.03 30.60
C ILE A 105 -2.75 1.29 29.96
N ALA A 106 -3.17 0.14 30.50
CA ALA A 106 -4.32 -0.60 29.99
C ALA A 106 -5.61 0.22 30.07
N LYS A 107 -5.83 0.95 31.18
CA LYS A 107 -6.97 1.87 31.35
C LYS A 107 -6.91 3.07 30.40
N GLU A 108 -5.73 3.62 30.15
CA GLU A 108 -5.54 4.71 29.18
C GLU A 108 -5.84 4.20 27.76
N LEU A 109 -5.25 3.08 27.36
CA LEU A 109 -5.47 2.44 26.05
C LEU A 109 -6.93 2.08 25.80
N SER A 110 -7.65 1.55 26.80
CA SER A 110 -9.07 1.18 26.64
C SER A 110 -9.95 2.37 26.24
N ARG A 111 -9.58 3.58 26.71
CA ARG A 111 -10.24 4.86 26.38
C ARG A 111 -9.74 5.49 25.07
N LEU A 112 -8.48 5.26 24.72
CA LEU A 112 -7.83 5.89 23.58
C LEU A 112 -8.07 5.13 22.27
N ILE A 113 -8.07 3.79 22.30
CA ILE A 113 -8.41 2.96 21.15
C ILE A 113 -9.92 3.11 20.89
N PRO A 114 -10.36 3.49 19.68
CA PRO A 114 -11.78 3.59 19.39
C PRO A 114 -12.46 2.22 19.42
N VAL A 115 -13.78 2.21 19.62
CA VAL A 115 -14.60 1.02 19.33
C VAL A 115 -14.83 0.99 17.84
N PHE A 116 -14.23 0.01 17.16
CA PHE A 116 -14.34 -0.11 15.73
C PHE A 116 -15.70 -0.71 15.35
N LYS A 117 -16.30 -0.17 14.29
CA LYS A 117 -17.61 -0.60 13.80
C LYS A 117 -17.55 -0.83 12.30
N ASN A 118 -18.35 -1.78 11.83
CA ASN A 118 -18.57 -1.99 10.39
C ASN A 118 -19.59 -0.96 9.85
N LYS A 119 -19.92 -1.07 8.55
CA LYS A 119 -20.87 -0.13 7.90
C LYS A 119 -22.27 -0.17 8.53
N ASP A 120 -22.64 -1.32 9.11
CA ASP A 120 -23.93 -1.58 9.75
C ASP A 120 -23.93 -1.17 11.24
N ASP A 121 -22.92 -0.39 11.67
CA ASP A 121 -22.71 0.07 13.05
C ASP A 121 -22.52 -1.02 14.11
N LYS A 122 -22.25 -2.26 13.67
CA LYS A 122 -21.91 -3.38 14.54
C LYS A 122 -20.45 -3.30 14.97
N THR A 123 -20.20 -3.45 16.28
CA THR A 123 -18.84 -3.56 16.83
C THR A 123 -18.12 -4.77 16.26
N ILE A 124 -16.89 -4.57 15.80
CA ILE A 124 -16.01 -5.62 15.28
C ILE A 124 -14.91 -5.96 16.29
N LYS A 125 -14.45 -7.21 16.27
CA LYS A 125 -13.38 -7.67 17.16
C LYS A 125 -12.01 -7.15 16.71
N ILE A 126 -11.15 -6.86 17.68
CA ILE A 126 -9.73 -6.56 17.49
C ILE A 126 -8.91 -7.70 18.10
N TYR A 127 -8.22 -8.46 17.25
CA TYR A 127 -7.27 -9.47 17.70
C TYR A 127 -5.88 -8.87 17.81
N ILE A 128 -5.20 -9.11 18.92
CA ILE A 128 -3.86 -8.57 19.18
C ILE A 128 -2.84 -9.70 19.10
N VAL A 129 -1.85 -9.55 18.22
CA VAL A 129 -0.64 -10.37 18.18
C VAL A 129 0.53 -9.48 18.57
N LEU A 130 1.34 -9.90 19.55
CA LEU A 130 2.39 -9.06 20.15
C LEU A 130 3.79 -9.47 19.76
N SER A 131 4.72 -8.51 19.69
CA SER A 131 6.14 -8.79 19.50
C SER A 131 6.88 -8.76 20.83
N THR A 132 7.53 -9.86 21.19
CA THR A 132 8.22 -10.02 22.48
C THR A 132 9.55 -9.25 22.57
N ILE A 133 9.96 -8.53 21.53
CA ILE A 133 11.23 -7.81 21.52
C ILE A 133 11.09 -6.38 22.07
N ASN A 134 12.12 -5.92 22.77
CA ASN A 134 12.14 -4.59 23.41
C ASN A 134 12.11 -3.41 22.45
N ALA A 135 12.33 -3.63 21.15
CA ALA A 135 12.15 -2.59 20.13
C ALA A 135 10.67 -2.24 19.90
N TYR A 136 9.75 -3.14 20.26
CA TYR A 136 8.30 -2.99 20.13
C TYR A 136 7.64 -3.20 21.51
N ASP A 137 6.78 -4.23 21.66
CA ASP A 137 6.00 -4.47 22.87
C ASP A 137 6.84 -4.97 24.05
N GLY A 138 7.83 -5.83 23.77
CA GLY A 138 8.73 -6.38 24.78
C GLY A 138 8.01 -7.19 25.84
N ALA A 139 8.66 -7.33 27.00
CA ALA A 139 8.16 -8.13 28.11
C ALA A 139 6.86 -7.61 28.76
N ILE A 140 6.44 -6.38 28.45
CA ILE A 140 5.22 -5.78 29.02
C ILE A 140 3.98 -5.97 28.14
N GLY A 141 4.16 -6.38 26.88
CA GLY A 141 3.09 -6.39 25.89
C GLY A 141 1.91 -7.24 26.35
N SER A 142 2.18 -8.47 26.75
CA SER A 142 1.17 -9.49 27.08
C SER A 142 0.37 -9.09 28.29
N ASP A 143 1.06 -8.63 29.34
CA ASP A 143 0.46 -8.07 30.55
C ASP A 143 -0.49 -6.90 30.27
N VAL A 144 -0.14 -6.01 29.34
CA VAL A 144 -1.00 -4.90 28.93
C VAL A 144 -2.18 -5.40 28.10
N ALA A 145 -1.96 -6.33 27.17
CA ALA A 145 -3.01 -6.88 26.31
C ALA A 145 -4.05 -7.68 27.11
N ASP A 146 -3.61 -8.48 28.08
CA ASP A 146 -4.48 -9.24 28.98
C ASP A 146 -5.38 -8.33 29.82
N ARG A 147 -4.79 -7.29 30.43
CA ARG A 147 -5.57 -6.29 31.18
C ARG A 147 -6.54 -5.53 30.26
N LEU A 148 -6.09 -5.20 29.04
CA LEU A 148 -6.92 -4.50 28.06
C LEU A 148 -8.12 -5.34 27.61
N GLN A 149 -7.97 -6.65 27.41
CA GLN A 149 -9.08 -7.54 27.05
C GLN A 149 -10.09 -7.67 28.19
N GLN A 150 -9.64 -7.68 29.45
CA GLN A 150 -10.53 -7.69 30.61
C GLN A 150 -11.36 -6.40 30.72
N LEU A 151 -10.82 -5.28 30.25
CA LEU A 151 -11.50 -3.99 30.25
C LEU A 151 -12.45 -3.81 29.06
N ARG A 152 -12.30 -4.59 27.98
CA ARG A 152 -13.04 -4.43 26.73
C ARG A 152 -13.33 -5.75 26.02
N GLU A 153 -14.61 -6.08 25.93
CA GLU A 153 -15.08 -7.31 25.27
C GLU A 153 -14.74 -7.40 23.78
N ASP A 154 -14.58 -6.27 23.08
CA ASP A 154 -14.27 -6.25 21.65
C ASP A 154 -12.78 -6.45 21.34
N ILE A 155 -11.93 -6.50 22.36
CA ILE A 155 -10.49 -6.76 22.25
C ILE A 155 -10.21 -8.19 22.69
N VAL A 156 -9.40 -8.91 21.92
CA VAL A 156 -8.98 -10.27 22.21
C VAL A 156 -7.47 -10.35 22.08
N PHE A 157 -6.79 -10.73 23.17
CA PHE A 157 -5.38 -11.10 23.06
C PHE A 157 -5.29 -12.48 22.41
N TRP A 158 -4.58 -12.57 21.28
CA TRP A 158 -4.57 -13.77 20.46
C TRP A 158 -3.31 -14.61 20.66
N ASP A 159 -2.13 -14.02 20.46
CA ASP A 159 -0.86 -14.75 20.54
C ASP A 159 0.35 -13.81 20.66
N GLU A 160 1.50 -14.39 20.96
CA GLU A 160 2.80 -13.75 20.91
C GLU A 160 3.59 -14.25 19.70
N THR A 161 4.40 -13.35 19.12
CA THR A 161 5.33 -13.55 17.99
C THR A 161 4.71 -14.00 16.66
N SER A 162 3.70 -14.86 16.66
CA SER A 162 2.99 -15.28 15.46
C SER A 162 1.56 -15.70 15.77
N GLY A 163 0.59 -15.33 14.92
CA GLY A 163 -0.81 -15.73 15.08
C GLY A 163 -1.42 -16.19 13.77
N ARG A 164 -1.99 -17.40 13.72
CA ARG A 164 -2.68 -17.95 12.54
C ARG A 164 -4.19 -17.82 12.69
N PHE A 165 -4.85 -17.32 11.64
CA PHE A 165 -6.26 -16.97 11.66
C PHE A 165 -7.02 -17.62 10.49
N PRO A 166 -8.02 -18.47 10.76
CA PRO A 166 -8.92 -18.96 9.73
C PRO A 166 -9.91 -17.88 9.30
N ILE A 167 -10.22 -17.83 8.00
CA ILE A 167 -11.26 -16.97 7.43
C ILE A 167 -12.61 -17.69 7.56
N LYS A 168 -13.59 -17.05 8.19
CA LYS A 168 -14.88 -17.71 8.49
C LYS A 168 -15.67 -17.94 7.20
N GLY A 169 -16.01 -19.19 6.93
CA GLY A 169 -16.84 -19.57 5.78
C GLY A 169 -16.11 -19.56 4.44
N ILE A 170 -14.79 -19.35 4.46
CA ILE A 170 -13.89 -19.44 3.30
C ILE A 170 -12.77 -20.40 3.71
N ASP A 171 -12.47 -21.40 2.90
CA ASP A 171 -11.36 -22.34 3.12
C ASP A 171 -10.01 -21.65 2.82
N LYS A 172 -9.72 -20.61 3.59
CA LYS A 172 -8.52 -19.77 3.51
C LYS A 172 -8.16 -19.32 4.92
N ASP A 173 -6.91 -18.95 5.09
CA ASP A 173 -6.35 -18.48 6.34
C ASP A 173 -5.20 -17.49 6.08
N PHE A 174 -4.79 -16.78 7.11
CA PHE A 174 -3.57 -16.00 7.07
C PHE A 174 -2.77 -16.18 8.35
N TRP A 175 -1.48 -15.90 8.27
CA TRP A 175 -0.57 -16.02 9.41
C TRP A 175 0.20 -14.72 9.59
N VAL A 176 -0.04 -14.07 10.73
CA VAL A 176 0.67 -12.87 11.17
C VAL A 176 1.98 -13.29 11.80
N LEU A 177 3.09 -12.69 11.36
CA LEU A 177 4.44 -12.93 11.86
C LEU A 177 5.05 -11.62 12.34
N LEU A 178 5.72 -11.70 13.49
CA LEU A 178 6.42 -10.59 14.12
C LEU A 178 7.86 -11.02 14.45
N SER A 179 8.74 -10.04 14.56
CA SER A 179 10.14 -10.31 14.88
C SER A 179 10.28 -10.87 16.30
N GLU A 180 11.02 -11.98 16.39
CA GLU A 180 11.46 -12.60 17.66
C GLU A 180 12.88 -12.19 18.06
N ARG A 181 13.59 -11.55 17.13
CA ARG A 181 14.94 -11.01 17.34
C ARG A 181 14.96 -9.54 16.97
N ALA A 182 15.88 -8.79 17.58
CA ALA A 182 16.08 -7.39 17.25
C ALA A 182 16.28 -7.23 15.73
N PRO A 183 15.49 -6.37 15.06
CA PRO A 183 15.61 -6.19 13.63
C PRO A 183 16.97 -5.57 13.29
N TRP A 184 17.61 -6.11 12.26
CA TRP A 184 18.83 -5.53 11.71
C TRP A 184 18.47 -4.28 10.91
N ARG A 185 19.40 -3.31 10.82
CA ARG A 185 19.22 -2.17 9.92
C ARG A 185 19.22 -2.69 8.49
N ASN A 186 18.17 -2.37 7.73
CA ASN A 186 18.00 -2.84 6.36
C ASN A 186 17.96 -1.65 5.40
N LYS A 187 18.56 -1.81 4.23
CA LYS A 187 18.45 -0.86 3.11
C LYS A 187 17.13 -1.05 2.34
N TYR A 188 16.70 -2.29 2.17
CA TYR A 188 15.51 -2.64 1.41
C TYR A 188 14.32 -2.94 2.31
N PHE A 189 13.14 -2.49 1.90
CA PHE A 189 11.89 -2.60 2.63
C PHE A 189 11.52 -4.06 2.93
N SER A 190 11.83 -5.00 2.03
CA SER A 190 11.44 -6.40 2.17
C SER A 190 12.43 -7.26 2.96
N THR A 191 13.66 -6.81 3.24
CA THR A 191 14.71 -7.67 3.82
C THR A 191 14.30 -8.30 5.16
N GLY A 192 13.75 -7.51 6.08
CA GLY A 192 13.27 -8.01 7.37
C GLY A 192 12.03 -8.91 7.21
N PRO A 193 10.97 -8.43 6.56
CA PRO A 193 9.75 -9.22 6.33
C PRO A 193 9.95 -10.55 5.60
N ASP A 194 10.77 -10.57 4.55
CA ASP A 194 11.03 -11.78 3.75
C ASP A 194 11.67 -12.85 4.63
N ARG A 195 12.65 -12.45 5.45
CA ARG A 195 13.33 -13.33 6.40
C ARG A 195 12.39 -13.90 7.46
N LEU A 196 11.45 -13.10 7.99
CA LEU A 196 10.48 -13.59 8.98
C LEU A 196 9.64 -14.75 8.43
N VAL A 197 9.21 -14.62 7.17
CA VAL A 197 8.43 -15.67 6.49
C VAL A 197 9.29 -16.90 6.25
N GLU A 198 10.51 -16.72 5.71
CA GLU A 198 11.43 -17.82 5.42
C GLU A 198 11.82 -18.60 6.68
N ASP A 199 12.17 -17.90 7.77
CA ASP A 199 12.50 -18.50 9.06
C ASP A 199 11.30 -19.32 9.58
N LYS A 200 10.07 -18.79 9.50
CA LYS A 200 8.86 -19.52 9.94
C LYS A 200 8.56 -20.73 9.08
N GLN A 201 8.75 -20.64 7.76
CA GLN A 201 8.55 -21.77 6.84
C GLN A 201 9.51 -22.92 7.15
N MET A 202 10.76 -22.63 7.51
CA MET A 202 11.74 -23.65 7.89
C MET A 202 11.47 -24.26 9.28
N GLN A 203 10.94 -23.46 10.21
CA GLN A 203 10.69 -23.90 11.59
C GLN A 203 9.39 -24.68 11.77
N SER A 204 8.38 -24.40 10.94
CA SER A 204 7.02 -24.92 11.11
C SER A 204 6.79 -26.21 10.32
N SER A 205 6.21 -27.24 10.97
CA SER A 205 5.67 -28.42 10.30
C SER A 205 4.24 -28.23 9.78
N GLN A 206 3.59 -27.11 10.11
CA GLN A 206 2.22 -26.84 9.68
C GLN A 206 2.14 -26.49 8.19
N THR A 207 0.98 -26.75 7.59
CA THR A 207 0.69 -26.35 6.19
C THR A 207 0.86 -24.85 6.01
N LEU A 208 1.33 -24.45 4.83
CA LEU A 208 1.50 -23.04 4.49
C LEU A 208 0.14 -22.31 4.45
N PRO A 209 0.03 -21.10 5.02
CA PRO A 209 -1.20 -20.34 5.03
C PRO A 209 -1.52 -19.80 3.63
N SER A 210 -2.73 -19.31 3.43
CA SER A 210 -3.15 -18.69 2.17
C SER A 210 -2.53 -17.30 1.97
N LEU A 211 -2.09 -16.65 3.06
CA LEU A 211 -1.40 -15.36 3.05
C LEU A 211 -0.48 -15.22 4.27
N TRP A 212 0.76 -14.78 4.06
CA TRP A 212 1.63 -14.32 5.14
C TRP A 212 1.46 -12.82 5.38
N VAL A 213 1.47 -12.40 6.65
CA VAL A 213 1.35 -10.98 7.06
C VAL A 213 2.50 -10.64 8.00
N ALA A 214 3.44 -9.79 7.58
CA ALA A 214 4.56 -9.35 8.41
C ALA A 214 4.26 -7.98 9.05
N GLY A 215 4.20 -7.94 10.38
CA GLY A 215 3.97 -6.71 11.16
C GLY A 215 5.26 -5.96 11.51
N CYS A 216 5.12 -4.86 12.25
CA CYS A 216 6.20 -4.05 12.82
C CYS A 216 7.21 -3.37 11.87
N GLY A 217 7.20 -3.68 10.57
CA GLY A 217 8.18 -3.16 9.61
C GLY A 217 7.99 -1.71 9.17
N ALA A 218 6.81 -1.11 9.40
CA ALA A 218 6.45 0.23 8.91
C ALA A 218 6.69 0.42 7.40
N VAL A 219 6.38 -0.63 6.63
CA VAL A 219 6.53 -0.72 5.17
C VAL A 219 5.30 -1.35 4.56
N SER A 220 5.02 -1.05 3.30
CA SER A 220 3.84 -1.52 2.58
C SER A 220 4.27 -2.18 1.27
N ILE A 221 4.36 -3.52 1.30
CA ILE A 221 4.73 -4.37 0.16
C ILE A 221 3.66 -5.44 0.00
N TYR A 222 3.28 -5.76 -1.23
CA TYR A 222 2.50 -6.94 -1.53
C TYR A 222 3.21 -7.77 -2.60
N ARG A 223 3.58 -9.00 -2.25
CA ARG A 223 4.15 -10.00 -3.16
C ARG A 223 3.12 -11.11 -3.38
N PRO A 224 2.76 -11.40 -4.64
CA PRO A 224 1.93 -12.54 -4.98
C PRO A 224 2.68 -13.87 -4.82
N ALA A 225 1.95 -14.97 -4.89
CA ALA A 225 2.50 -16.29 -5.17
C ALA A 225 2.87 -16.47 -6.64
N GLY A 226 3.83 -17.38 -6.89
CA GLY A 226 4.42 -17.76 -8.17
C GLY A 226 5.87 -18.18 -7.93
N GLU A 227 6.82 -17.24 -8.02
CA GLU A 227 8.20 -17.42 -7.49
C GLU A 227 8.16 -17.72 -5.99
N LEU A 228 7.21 -17.10 -5.26
CA LEU A 228 6.95 -17.43 -3.86
C LEU A 228 5.89 -18.53 -3.75
N SER A 229 6.07 -19.42 -2.77
CA SER A 229 5.10 -20.49 -2.50
C SER A 229 3.72 -19.98 -2.06
N ARG A 230 3.67 -18.81 -1.40
CA ARG A 230 2.45 -18.14 -0.93
C ARG A 230 2.61 -16.62 -1.02
N PRO A 231 1.51 -15.88 -1.20
CA PRO A 231 1.59 -14.43 -1.17
C PRO A 231 1.97 -13.95 0.23
N ARG A 232 2.55 -12.76 0.29
CA ARG A 232 2.90 -12.09 1.54
C ARG A 232 2.68 -10.59 1.46
N ILE A 233 2.22 -10.01 2.57
CA ILE A 233 2.08 -8.56 2.75
C ILE A 233 2.85 -8.08 3.97
N THR A 234 3.22 -6.80 3.95
CA THR A 234 3.77 -6.10 5.11
C THR A 234 2.83 -4.99 5.57
N LEU A 235 2.94 -4.59 6.84
CA LEU A 235 2.06 -3.59 7.44
C LEU A 235 2.75 -2.23 7.65
N PRO A 236 2.09 -1.11 7.30
CA PRO A 236 2.53 0.23 7.69
C PRO A 236 2.40 0.44 9.20
N ALA A 237 3.04 1.48 9.73
CA ALA A 237 2.83 1.90 11.11
C ALA A 237 1.54 2.72 11.28
N LEU A 238 0.98 2.77 12.48
CA LEU A 238 -0.16 3.63 12.83
C LEU A 238 0.22 4.68 13.88
N HIS A 239 1.47 5.15 13.82
CA HIS A 239 2.00 6.25 14.62
C HIS A 239 2.93 7.12 13.77
N LYS A 240 3.21 8.34 14.24
CA LYS A 240 4.17 9.23 13.59
C LYS A 240 5.60 8.73 13.83
N LEU A 241 6.29 8.37 12.75
CA LEU A 241 7.70 7.97 12.79
C LEU A 241 8.59 9.17 13.17
N GLN A 242 9.48 9.03 14.15
CA GLN A 242 10.35 10.11 14.64
C GLN A 242 11.86 9.84 14.52
N GLU A 243 12.28 8.57 14.50
CA GLU A 243 13.68 8.14 14.29
C GLU A 243 13.65 7.01 13.25
N VAL A 244 13.67 7.35 11.96
CA VAL A 244 13.53 6.35 10.89
C VAL A 244 14.87 5.73 10.53
N ILE A 245 14.90 4.40 10.43
CA ILE A 245 15.84 3.74 9.53
C ILE A 245 15.35 3.95 8.10
N ALA A 246 16.23 4.00 7.10
CA ALA A 246 15.87 4.29 5.69
C ALA A 246 14.74 3.38 5.15
N ALA A 247 14.55 2.20 5.73
CA ALA A 247 13.47 1.28 5.38
C ALA A 247 12.09 1.64 5.97
N GLU A 248 11.99 2.31 7.11
CA GLU A 248 10.71 2.66 7.74
C GLU A 248 10.12 3.92 7.09
N ASN A 249 9.13 3.74 6.23
CA ASN A 249 8.67 4.83 5.36
C ASN A 249 7.14 4.96 5.29
N GLN A 250 6.35 4.07 5.90
CA GLN A 250 4.91 4.03 5.68
C GLN A 250 4.10 4.22 6.99
N ILE A 251 3.08 5.09 6.93
CA ILE A 251 2.08 5.28 7.99
C ILE A 251 0.70 5.10 7.37
N GLY A 252 -0.15 4.24 7.92
CA GLY A 252 -1.43 3.92 7.31
C GLY A 252 -2.09 2.67 7.86
N ILE A 253 -3.01 2.11 7.08
CA ILE A 253 -3.68 0.84 7.36
C ILE A 253 -3.72 -0.03 6.11
N ARG A 254 -3.90 -1.34 6.31
CA ARG A 254 -4.15 -2.28 5.21
C ARG A 254 -5.40 -3.09 5.45
N ILE A 255 -6.10 -3.42 4.37
CA ILE A 255 -7.29 -4.27 4.39
C ILE A 255 -7.11 -5.34 3.33
N VAL A 256 -7.38 -6.59 3.68
CA VAL A 256 -7.31 -7.72 2.75
C VAL A 256 -8.71 -8.26 2.51
N GLU A 257 -9.11 -8.32 1.25
CA GLU A 257 -10.37 -8.94 0.82
C GLU A 257 -10.10 -10.37 0.32
N PHE A 258 -10.62 -11.34 1.08
CA PHE A 258 -10.64 -12.75 0.69
C PHE A 258 -11.97 -13.06 0.01
N LYS A 259 -11.91 -13.63 -1.19
CA LYS A 259 -13.09 -14.09 -1.95
C LYS A 259 -13.16 -15.61 -1.95
N LYS A 260 -14.35 -16.14 -1.67
CA LYS A 260 -14.67 -17.58 -1.80
C LYS A 260 -14.58 -18.00 -3.27
N ASN A 261 -13.98 -19.15 -3.53
CA ASN A 261 -13.83 -19.76 -4.87
C ASN A 261 -13.15 -18.84 -5.91
N SER A 262 -12.36 -17.86 -5.46
CA SER A 262 -11.56 -17.01 -6.35
C SER A 262 -10.22 -17.68 -6.62
N THR A 263 -9.89 -17.85 -7.90
CA THR A 263 -8.55 -18.23 -8.39
C THR A 263 -7.56 -17.07 -8.30
N SER A 264 -8.04 -15.82 -8.30
CA SER A 264 -7.21 -14.64 -8.06
C SER A 264 -6.71 -14.58 -6.63
N GLN A 265 -5.53 -13.99 -6.46
CA GLN A 265 -4.93 -13.76 -5.15
C GLN A 265 -5.73 -12.70 -4.37
N PRO A 266 -5.58 -12.61 -3.03
CA PRO A 266 -6.31 -11.64 -2.23
C PRO A 266 -6.12 -10.20 -2.73
N CYS A 267 -7.16 -9.39 -2.64
CA CYS A 267 -7.06 -7.96 -2.93
C CYS A 267 -6.57 -7.22 -1.69
N VAL A 268 -5.51 -6.44 -1.84
CA VAL A 268 -4.88 -5.66 -0.78
C VAL A 268 -5.21 -4.20 -1.00
N ILE A 269 -5.88 -3.60 -0.04
CA ILE A 269 -6.26 -2.19 -0.02
C ILE A 269 -5.36 -1.49 1.00
N THR A 270 -4.67 -0.44 0.58
CA THR A 270 -3.82 0.38 1.46
C THR A 270 -4.34 1.79 1.51
N TYR A 271 -4.43 2.38 2.70
CA TYR A 271 -4.68 3.81 2.89
C TYR A 271 -3.41 4.48 3.41
N ASP A 272 -2.98 5.57 2.75
CA ASP A 272 -1.87 6.41 3.21
C ASP A 272 -2.37 7.40 4.25
N PHE A 273 -1.76 7.36 5.44
CA PHE A 273 -1.93 8.39 6.45
C PHE A 273 -0.66 9.22 6.64
N LYS A 274 0.44 8.88 5.97
CA LYS A 274 1.70 9.61 6.13
C LYS A 274 1.60 11.02 5.60
N SER A 275 0.83 11.25 4.53
CA SER A 275 0.54 12.61 4.04
C SER A 275 -0.15 13.49 5.11
N PHE A 276 -1.00 12.92 5.97
CA PHE A 276 -1.61 13.67 7.08
C PHE A 276 -0.65 13.86 8.26
N ALA A 277 0.20 12.87 8.53
CA ALA A 277 1.16 12.90 9.63
C ALA A 277 2.37 13.80 9.35
N SER A 278 2.81 13.92 8.09
CA SER A 278 3.84 14.84 7.64
C SER A 278 3.37 16.29 7.80
N GLU A 279 2.11 16.55 7.44
CA GLU A 279 1.46 17.86 7.55
C GLU A 279 0.69 18.04 8.86
N GLU A 280 1.06 17.33 9.94
CA GLU A 280 0.29 17.33 11.21
C GLU A 280 0.06 18.74 11.77
N LYS A 281 0.97 19.68 11.48
CA LYS A 281 0.92 21.07 11.90
C LYS A 281 -0.24 21.84 11.27
N ASN A 282 -0.56 21.55 10.00
CA ASN A 282 -1.69 22.16 9.27
C ASN A 282 -3.04 21.76 9.88
N HIS A 283 -3.07 20.70 10.69
CA HIS A 283 -4.27 20.22 11.37
C HIS A 283 -4.45 20.78 12.78
N ILE A 284 -3.48 21.55 13.30
CA ILE A 284 -3.57 22.14 14.64
C ILE A 284 -4.55 23.34 14.58
N PRO A 285 -5.70 23.29 15.28
CA PRO A 285 -6.64 24.39 15.28
C PRO A 285 -6.07 25.57 16.07
N ILE A 286 -6.34 26.78 15.59
CA ILE A 286 -6.11 28.00 16.34
C ILE A 286 -7.39 28.30 17.14
N SER A 287 -7.25 28.55 18.44
CA SER A 287 -8.39 28.88 19.30
C SER A 287 -9.08 30.15 18.81
N GLU A 288 -10.38 30.08 18.56
CA GLU A 288 -11.19 31.26 18.18
C GLU A 288 -11.20 32.34 19.27
N LYS A 289 -11.00 31.94 20.53
CA LYS A 289 -10.93 32.85 21.68
C LYS A 289 -9.55 33.52 21.84
N ALA A 290 -8.53 33.08 21.09
CA ALA A 290 -7.23 33.71 21.12
C ALA A 290 -7.30 35.11 20.48
N ASN A 291 -6.68 36.09 21.12
CA ASN A 291 -6.55 37.43 20.55
C ASN A 291 -5.60 37.43 19.33
N SER A 292 -5.57 38.52 18.56
CA SER A 292 -4.76 38.59 17.32
C SER A 292 -3.26 38.33 17.53
N ARG A 293 -2.68 38.76 18.65
CA ARG A 293 -1.27 38.53 18.99
C ARG A 293 -1.02 37.06 19.34
N GLN A 294 -1.86 36.47 20.18
CA GLN A 294 -1.81 35.06 20.55
C GLN A 294 -1.95 34.14 19.34
N ARG A 295 -2.83 34.48 18.39
CA ARG A 295 -2.97 33.74 17.13
C ARG A 295 -1.67 33.74 16.33
N ARG A 296 -1.05 34.91 16.16
CA ARG A 296 0.25 35.04 15.48
C ARG A 296 1.39 34.28 16.18
N ILE A 297 1.41 34.29 17.52
CA ILE A 297 2.37 33.49 18.31
C ILE A 297 2.14 32.00 18.09
N LEU A 298 0.89 31.53 18.10
CA LEU A 298 0.57 30.13 17.82
C LEU A 298 0.96 29.71 16.41
N GLU A 299 0.65 30.52 15.40
CA GLU A 299 1.02 30.24 14.00
C GLU A 299 2.55 30.10 13.85
N ALA A 300 3.32 30.96 14.50
CA ALA A 300 4.78 30.87 14.51
C ALA A 300 5.28 29.59 15.20
N ILE A 301 4.71 29.23 16.35
CA ILE A 301 5.09 28.01 17.10
C ILE A 301 4.63 26.73 16.39
N GLN A 302 3.50 26.76 15.68
CA GLN A 302 3.02 25.63 14.88
C GLN A 302 4.04 25.25 13.81
N ASN A 303 4.68 26.23 13.17
CA ASN A 303 5.69 25.98 12.14
C ASN A 303 6.96 25.33 12.71
N GLU A 304 7.46 25.77 13.86
CA GLU A 304 8.60 25.14 14.53
C GLU A 304 8.74 25.58 15.99
N PRO A 305 9.38 24.78 16.86
CA PRO A 305 9.67 25.20 18.23
C PRO A 305 10.56 26.45 18.29
N GLN A 306 10.03 27.54 18.82
CA GLN A 306 10.66 28.87 18.85
C GLN A 306 11.12 29.29 20.25
N THR A 307 12.18 30.08 20.37
CA THR A 307 12.45 30.84 21.60
C THR A 307 11.72 32.18 21.58
N ILE A 308 11.66 32.91 22.70
CA ILE A 308 11.10 34.28 22.72
C ILE A 308 11.84 35.20 21.74
N GLY A 309 13.18 35.09 21.64
CA GLY A 309 13.96 35.89 20.69
C GLY A 309 13.61 35.58 19.23
N MET A 310 13.42 34.30 18.88
CA MET A 310 13.01 33.95 17.51
C MET A 310 11.59 34.45 17.21
N LEU A 311 10.68 34.41 18.19
CA LEU A 311 9.34 34.98 18.05
C LEU A 311 9.37 36.51 17.91
N GLU A 312 10.25 37.19 18.62
CA GLU A 312 10.48 38.64 18.50
C GLU A 312 10.94 38.98 17.07
N ASP A 313 11.92 38.25 16.54
CA ASP A 313 12.40 38.42 15.18
C ASP A 313 11.29 38.19 14.14
N ALA A 314 10.49 37.14 14.33
CA ALA A 314 9.43 36.75 13.38
C ALA A 314 8.17 37.63 13.44
N LEU A 315 7.79 38.12 14.62
CA LEU A 315 6.52 38.80 14.84
C LEU A 315 6.65 40.32 15.03
N SER A 316 7.88 40.79 15.30
CA SER A 316 8.21 42.18 15.66
C SER A 316 7.48 42.67 16.91
N PHE A 317 7.18 41.76 17.84
CA PHE A 317 6.65 42.08 19.17
C PHE A 317 7.79 42.10 20.19
N SER A 318 7.72 42.96 21.21
CA SER A 318 8.73 42.94 22.28
C SER A 318 8.69 41.62 23.05
N ARG A 319 9.85 41.18 23.56
CA ARG A 319 9.95 39.96 24.39
C ARG A 319 8.93 39.91 25.52
N GLU A 320 8.78 41.01 26.26
CA GLU A 320 7.83 41.13 27.36
C GLU A 320 6.39 40.92 26.90
N THR A 321 6.02 41.48 25.74
CA THR A 321 4.69 41.27 25.16
C THR A 321 4.46 39.79 24.84
N ILE A 322 5.43 39.13 24.20
CA ILE A 322 5.30 37.71 23.83
C ILE A 322 5.16 36.83 25.09
N GLU A 323 5.98 37.08 26.10
CA GLU A 323 5.92 36.35 27.37
C GLU A 323 4.57 36.54 28.07
N ASN A 324 4.09 37.79 28.17
CA ASN A 324 2.80 38.10 28.77
C ASN A 324 1.66 37.41 28.02
N GLU A 325 1.65 37.46 26.68
CA GLU A 325 0.61 36.82 25.87
C GLU A 325 0.61 35.29 26.00
N ILE A 326 1.78 34.64 26.08
CA ILE A 326 1.88 33.19 26.33
C ILE A 326 1.34 32.84 27.73
N VAL A 327 1.68 33.64 28.75
CA VAL A 327 1.18 33.45 30.12
C VAL A 327 -0.34 33.64 30.18
N GLU A 328 -0.87 34.69 29.56
CA GLU A 328 -2.30 34.97 29.49
C GLU A 328 -3.06 33.88 28.72
N TYR A 329 -2.49 33.38 27.63
CA TYR A 329 -3.03 32.23 26.88
C TYR A 329 -3.18 31.00 27.79
N GLY A 330 -2.14 30.71 28.57
CA GLY A 330 -2.14 29.63 29.57
C GLY A 330 -3.15 29.84 30.70
N LYS A 331 -3.22 31.05 31.28
CA LYS A 331 -4.19 31.41 32.33
C LYS A 331 -5.63 31.28 31.85
N SER A 332 -5.87 31.62 30.58
CA SER A 332 -7.16 31.49 29.91
C SER A 332 -7.51 30.05 29.53
N LYS A 333 -6.62 29.09 29.81
CA LYS A 333 -6.78 27.65 29.52
C LYS A 333 -7.11 27.36 28.06
N LEU A 334 -6.62 28.21 27.15
CA LEU A 334 -6.83 28.04 25.71
C LEU A 334 -6.10 26.78 25.20
N GLN A 335 -6.60 26.21 24.11
CA GLN A 335 -6.08 24.98 23.52
C GLN A 335 -5.80 25.20 22.03
N PRO A 336 -4.72 24.62 21.47
CA PRO A 336 -3.75 23.76 22.14
C PRO A 336 -2.83 24.51 23.12
N ALA A 337 -2.45 23.87 24.23
CA ALA A 337 -1.56 24.49 25.22
C ALA A 337 -0.15 24.71 24.67
N ILE A 338 0.44 25.86 24.98
CA ILE A 338 1.84 26.18 24.68
C ILE A 338 2.69 25.79 25.89
N VAL A 339 3.70 24.96 25.67
CA VAL A 339 4.62 24.49 26.70
C VAL A 339 6.04 24.90 26.38
N ARG A 340 6.80 25.23 27.42
CA ARG A 340 8.23 25.47 27.30
C ARG A 340 8.97 24.16 27.47
N ASP A 341 9.72 23.75 26.46
CA ASP A 341 10.64 22.62 26.54
C ASP A 341 11.80 22.97 27.46
N LYS A 342 11.77 22.39 28.66
CA LYS A 342 12.80 22.55 29.69
C LYS A 342 14.01 21.64 29.44
N ASN A 343 13.89 20.63 28.56
CA ASN A 343 14.89 19.58 28.38
C ASN A 343 15.91 19.91 27.28
N SER A 344 15.57 20.70 26.27
CA SER A 344 16.50 21.08 25.19
C SER A 344 17.52 22.18 25.55
N GLY A 345 17.57 22.61 26.82
CA GLY A 345 18.52 23.64 27.31
C GLY A 345 18.32 25.06 26.75
N LYS A 346 17.52 25.22 25.68
CA LYS A 346 17.27 26.50 25.00
C LYS A 346 15.90 27.11 25.33
N GLY A 347 15.09 26.43 26.14
CA GLY A 347 13.80 26.95 26.62
C GLY A 347 12.81 27.30 25.52
N LYS A 348 12.78 26.51 24.44
CA LYS A 348 11.90 26.72 23.28
C LYS A 348 10.43 26.45 23.66
N TYR A 349 9.52 27.24 23.13
CA TYR A 349 8.09 27.01 23.22
C TYR A 349 7.61 26.14 22.05
N ASN A 350 6.74 25.19 22.38
CA ASN A 350 6.10 24.30 21.42
C ASN A 350 4.67 24.00 21.86
N ILE A 351 3.89 23.39 20.99
CA ILE A 351 2.60 22.80 21.35
C ILE A 351 2.82 21.60 22.27
N ASP A 352 1.97 21.47 23.29
CA ASP A 352 1.99 20.34 24.24
C ASP A 352 1.99 18.98 23.49
N PRO A 353 3.05 18.17 23.64
CA PRO A 353 3.11 16.84 23.04
C PRO A 353 1.94 15.93 23.45
N GLY A 354 1.46 16.03 24.70
CA GLY A 354 0.32 15.25 25.18
C GLY A 354 -0.98 15.62 24.45
N TRP A 355 -1.15 16.91 24.13
CA TRP A 355 -2.24 17.39 23.30
C TRP A 355 -2.14 16.82 21.87
N LEU A 356 -0.96 16.84 21.25
CA LEU A 356 -0.77 16.26 19.90
C LEU A 356 -1.08 14.77 19.88
N GLN A 357 -0.67 14.04 20.92
CA GLN A 357 -0.89 12.60 21.03
C GLN A 357 -2.36 12.23 21.22
N THR A 358 -3.14 13.00 21.99
CA THR A 358 -4.48 12.58 22.43
C THR A 358 -5.63 13.39 21.84
N ARG A 359 -5.40 14.65 21.45
CA ARG A 359 -6.43 15.62 21.05
C ARG A 359 -6.34 16.09 19.60
N LEU A 360 -5.18 16.03 18.96
CA LEU A 360 -5.08 16.34 17.53
C LEU A 360 -6.01 15.43 16.70
N ARG A 361 -6.66 16.01 15.70
CA ARG A 361 -7.55 15.32 14.76
C ARG A 361 -7.15 15.68 13.34
N PHE A 362 -7.00 14.66 12.51
CA PHE A 362 -6.66 14.84 11.11
C PHE A 362 -7.94 15.07 10.31
N ARG A 363 -7.93 16.13 9.49
CA ARG A 363 -8.98 16.36 8.49
C ARG A 363 -8.64 15.49 7.30
N THR A 364 -9.47 14.49 7.03
CA THR A 364 -9.27 13.59 5.89
C THR A 364 -10.34 13.84 4.84
N PRO A 365 -9.99 13.77 3.54
CA PRO A 365 -10.97 13.89 2.47
C PRO A 365 -12.03 12.78 2.55
N SER A 366 -13.25 13.12 2.11
CA SER A 366 -14.34 12.16 2.01
C SER A 366 -14.05 11.18 0.87
N PRO A 367 -14.33 9.86 1.02
CA PRO A 367 -14.14 8.91 -0.07
C PRO A 367 -14.86 9.28 -1.38
N ASP A 368 -15.98 10.01 -1.30
CA ASP A 368 -16.75 10.44 -2.46
C ASP A 368 -16.06 11.55 -3.28
N THR A 369 -15.03 12.20 -2.74
CA THR A 369 -14.24 13.22 -3.45
C THR A 369 -13.01 12.65 -4.15
N PHE A 370 -12.82 11.34 -4.11
CA PHE A 370 -11.67 10.70 -4.74
C PHE A 370 -11.86 10.58 -6.24
N LYS A 371 -10.79 10.89 -6.99
CA LYS A 371 -10.69 10.53 -8.40
C LYS A 371 -10.14 9.11 -8.51
N GLU A 372 -10.83 8.25 -9.25
CA GLU A 372 -10.43 6.85 -9.47
C GLU A 372 -9.76 6.68 -10.84
N ASP A 373 -8.51 6.23 -10.81
CA ASP A 373 -7.87 5.55 -11.93
C ASP A 373 -7.89 4.04 -11.69
N SER A 374 -8.09 3.27 -12.75
CA SER A 374 -8.08 1.81 -12.70
C SER A 374 -7.22 1.28 -13.85
N ILE A 375 -6.18 0.52 -13.49
CA ILE A 375 -5.14 0.06 -14.40
C ILE A 375 -5.05 -1.46 -14.31
N LEU A 376 -4.99 -2.12 -15.47
CA LEU A 376 -4.47 -3.48 -15.59
C LEU A 376 -3.08 -3.41 -16.22
N ALA A 377 -2.08 -3.84 -15.47
CA ALA A 377 -0.69 -3.84 -15.88
C ALA A 377 -0.23 -5.26 -16.25
N PHE A 378 0.49 -5.37 -17.35
CA PHE A 378 1.22 -6.56 -17.78
C PHE A 378 2.59 -6.15 -18.33
N GLY A 379 3.49 -7.11 -18.44
CA GLY A 379 4.76 -6.96 -19.14
C GLY A 379 5.23 -8.31 -19.63
N CYS A 380 6.22 -8.32 -20.52
CA CYS A 380 6.82 -9.56 -21.01
C CYS A 380 5.76 -10.51 -21.58
N LEU A 381 4.95 -10.00 -22.51
CA LEU A 381 3.98 -10.80 -23.27
C LEU A 381 4.70 -11.85 -24.10
N HIS A 382 5.83 -11.45 -24.70
CA HIS A 382 6.65 -12.25 -25.60
C HIS A 382 5.84 -13.10 -26.59
N ALA A 383 5.02 -12.44 -27.41
CA ALA A 383 4.38 -13.09 -28.54
C ALA A 383 5.43 -13.77 -29.42
N GLY A 384 5.17 -15.03 -29.77
CA GLY A 384 6.07 -15.89 -30.53
C GLY A 384 6.61 -17.09 -29.77
N TYR A 385 6.76 -17.01 -28.44
CA TYR A 385 7.07 -18.21 -27.66
C TYR A 385 5.92 -19.20 -27.71
N ARG A 386 6.26 -20.50 -27.71
CA ARG A 386 5.27 -21.59 -27.60
C ARG A 386 4.60 -21.62 -26.23
N LYS A 387 5.32 -21.16 -25.20
CA LYS A 387 4.91 -21.18 -23.80
C LYS A 387 4.21 -19.88 -23.34
N THR A 388 3.84 -19.00 -24.26
CA THR A 388 3.07 -17.80 -23.92
C THR A 388 1.62 -18.16 -23.59
N GLN A 389 1.07 -17.51 -22.57
CA GLN A 389 -0.28 -17.72 -22.05
C GLN A 389 -1.35 -17.02 -22.92
N TYR A 390 -1.40 -17.35 -24.21
CA TYR A 390 -2.29 -16.70 -25.20
C TYR A 390 -3.78 -16.78 -24.81
N GLN A 391 -4.25 -17.96 -24.41
CA GLN A 391 -5.65 -18.20 -24.06
C GLN A 391 -6.06 -17.44 -22.79
N TYR A 392 -5.15 -17.34 -21.82
CA TYR A 392 -5.35 -16.52 -20.64
C TYR A 392 -5.47 -15.05 -21.03
N PHE A 393 -4.53 -14.53 -21.83
CA PHE A 393 -4.53 -13.13 -22.22
C PHE A 393 -5.80 -12.75 -22.97
N ILE A 394 -6.23 -13.54 -23.96
CA ILE A 394 -7.36 -13.14 -24.81
C ILE A 394 -8.74 -13.32 -24.15
N ASN A 395 -8.85 -14.12 -23.09
CA ASN A 395 -10.14 -14.40 -22.46
C ASN A 395 -10.22 -13.86 -21.03
N ARG A 396 -9.22 -14.16 -20.20
CA ARG A 396 -9.24 -13.79 -18.79
C ARG A 396 -8.95 -12.30 -18.58
N VAL A 397 -8.04 -11.70 -19.35
CA VAL A 397 -7.72 -10.26 -19.20
C VAL A 397 -8.93 -9.37 -19.53
N PRO A 398 -9.68 -9.56 -20.65
CA PRO A 398 -10.92 -8.84 -20.89
C PRO A 398 -11.97 -8.99 -19.78
N GLU A 399 -12.14 -10.21 -19.24
CA GLU A 399 -13.05 -10.45 -18.12
C GLU A 399 -12.64 -9.64 -16.89
N LEU A 400 -11.35 -9.63 -16.53
CA LEU A 400 -10.84 -8.85 -15.41
C LEU A 400 -11.09 -7.35 -15.61
N ILE A 401 -10.86 -6.85 -16.82
CA ILE A 401 -11.11 -5.44 -17.18
C ILE A 401 -12.57 -5.07 -16.99
N LEU A 402 -13.49 -5.93 -17.42
CA LEU A 402 -14.93 -5.72 -17.27
C LEU A 402 -15.37 -5.86 -15.80
N GLN A 403 -14.94 -6.90 -15.10
CA GLN A 403 -15.28 -7.18 -13.69
C GLN A 403 -14.83 -6.06 -12.75
N HIS A 404 -13.68 -5.44 -13.04
CA HIS A 404 -13.09 -4.41 -12.18
C HIS A 404 -13.25 -2.99 -12.72
N ASN A 405 -13.94 -2.81 -13.85
CA ASN A 405 -14.11 -1.53 -14.53
C ASN A 405 -12.76 -0.81 -14.76
N VAL A 406 -11.80 -1.52 -15.34
CA VAL A 406 -10.46 -1.00 -15.65
C VAL A 406 -10.53 0.00 -16.80
N LYS A 407 -9.95 1.19 -16.64
CA LYS A 407 -9.94 2.25 -17.67
C LYS A 407 -8.68 2.21 -18.53
N CYS A 408 -7.56 1.80 -17.93
CA CYS A 408 -6.25 1.81 -18.57
C CYS A 408 -5.68 0.39 -18.64
N LEU A 409 -5.22 -0.02 -19.82
CA LEU A 409 -4.37 -1.19 -20.04
C LEU A 409 -2.93 -0.68 -20.19
N ALA A 410 -1.97 -1.28 -19.50
CA ALA A 410 -0.57 -0.86 -19.57
C ALA A 410 0.37 -2.04 -19.82
N GLY A 411 1.11 -2.00 -20.92
CA GLY A 411 2.10 -3.01 -21.30
C GLY A 411 3.52 -2.49 -21.12
N ALA A 412 4.24 -3.00 -20.13
CA ALA A 412 5.51 -2.44 -19.68
C ALA A 412 6.75 -2.90 -20.46
N GLY A 413 6.61 -3.40 -21.69
CA GLY A 413 7.72 -3.86 -22.55
C GLY A 413 7.75 -5.37 -22.77
N ASP A 414 8.63 -5.80 -23.69
CA ASP A 414 8.82 -7.19 -24.13
C ASP A 414 7.53 -7.79 -24.70
N PHE A 415 6.99 -7.12 -25.72
CA PHE A 415 5.81 -7.57 -26.45
C PHE A 415 6.09 -8.79 -27.32
N ILE A 416 7.30 -8.91 -27.84
CA ILE A 416 7.74 -10.03 -28.69
C ILE A 416 8.83 -10.86 -28.01
N ALA A 417 8.99 -12.10 -28.45
CA ALA A 417 10.07 -12.98 -27.99
C ALA A 417 11.43 -12.57 -28.61
N GLY A 418 11.43 -12.02 -29.82
CA GLY A 418 12.63 -11.69 -30.59
C GLY A 418 13.43 -12.93 -31.00
N LEU A 419 14.55 -12.77 -31.72
CA LEU A 419 15.28 -13.92 -32.30
C LEU A 419 16.73 -14.10 -31.80
N LYS A 420 17.20 -13.26 -30.85
CA LYS A 420 18.54 -13.44 -30.27
C LYS A 420 18.63 -14.72 -29.45
N HIS A 421 19.85 -15.08 -29.05
CA HIS A 421 20.15 -16.29 -28.28
C HIS A 421 19.73 -17.60 -28.94
N ASN A 422 19.51 -17.57 -30.26
CA ASN A 422 19.12 -18.71 -31.08
C ASN A 422 17.82 -19.39 -30.58
N LEU A 423 16.89 -18.62 -30.02
CA LEU A 423 15.62 -19.14 -29.48
C LEU A 423 14.82 -19.94 -30.52
N HIS A 424 14.86 -19.52 -31.78
CA HIS A 424 14.27 -20.24 -32.91
C HIS A 424 14.96 -21.59 -33.18
N LEU A 425 16.29 -21.68 -33.05
CA LEU A 425 17.03 -22.95 -33.21
C LEU A 425 16.82 -23.89 -32.03
N ARG A 426 16.49 -23.34 -30.85
CA ARG A 426 16.13 -24.11 -29.65
C ARG A 426 14.68 -24.59 -29.66
N GLY A 427 13.88 -24.18 -30.66
CA GLY A 427 12.47 -24.53 -30.75
C GLY A 427 11.59 -23.83 -29.71
N GLU A 428 12.09 -22.79 -29.04
CA GLU A 428 11.30 -22.02 -28.06
C GLU A 428 10.25 -21.14 -28.75
N ILE A 429 10.56 -20.69 -29.97
CA ILE A 429 9.70 -19.85 -30.82
C ILE A 429 9.05 -20.72 -31.91
N TYR A 430 7.83 -20.39 -32.30
CA TYR A 430 7.18 -21.02 -33.45
C TYR A 430 8.00 -20.89 -34.73
N ALA A 431 8.12 -21.98 -35.49
CA ALA A 431 8.86 -21.96 -36.75
C ALA A 431 8.26 -20.95 -37.73
N GLY A 432 9.12 -20.15 -38.37
CA GLY A 432 8.71 -19.12 -39.33
C GLY A 432 8.27 -17.78 -38.71
N PHE A 433 8.29 -17.64 -37.38
CA PHE A 433 7.95 -16.38 -36.73
C PHE A 433 9.15 -15.44 -36.69
N ASP A 434 9.29 -14.63 -37.73
CA ASP A 434 10.23 -13.50 -37.72
C ASP A 434 9.75 -12.36 -36.79
N TYR A 435 10.57 -11.31 -36.67
CA TYR A 435 10.23 -10.16 -35.81
C TYR A 435 8.88 -9.52 -36.19
N SER A 436 8.61 -9.30 -37.48
CA SER A 436 7.36 -8.70 -37.93
C SER A 436 6.15 -9.59 -37.61
N THR A 437 6.25 -10.90 -37.83
CA THR A 437 5.19 -11.86 -37.52
C THR A 437 4.87 -11.87 -36.02
N GLN A 438 5.90 -11.80 -35.17
CA GLN A 438 5.72 -11.71 -33.71
C GLN A 438 5.07 -10.38 -33.30
N GLU A 439 5.48 -9.27 -33.90
CA GLU A 439 4.89 -7.95 -33.67
C GLU A 439 3.42 -7.89 -34.08
N GLU A 440 3.07 -8.45 -35.23
CA GLU A 440 1.68 -8.55 -35.67
C GLU A 440 0.86 -9.41 -34.71
N LEU A 441 1.37 -10.56 -34.27
CA LEU A 441 0.66 -11.40 -33.30
C LEU A 441 0.45 -10.66 -31.97
N ALA A 442 1.46 -9.94 -31.46
CA ALA A 442 1.31 -9.12 -30.26
C ALA A 442 0.21 -8.07 -30.43
N ALA A 443 0.15 -7.42 -31.61
CA ALA A 443 -0.89 -6.45 -31.95
C ALA A 443 -2.28 -7.09 -31.96
N ASP A 444 -2.43 -8.25 -32.62
CA ASP A 444 -3.70 -8.98 -32.73
C ASP A 444 -4.23 -9.39 -31.35
N LEU A 445 -3.36 -9.85 -30.45
CA LEU A 445 -3.72 -10.24 -29.08
C LEU A 445 -4.24 -9.05 -28.25
N ILE A 446 -3.55 -7.92 -28.33
CA ILE A 446 -3.92 -6.71 -27.57
C ILE A 446 -5.17 -6.08 -28.16
N ALA A 447 -5.25 -5.95 -29.49
CA ALA A 447 -6.43 -5.47 -30.19
C ALA A 447 -7.65 -6.35 -29.86
N GLY A 448 -7.50 -7.67 -29.94
CA GLY A 448 -8.56 -8.61 -29.63
C GLY A 448 -9.06 -8.50 -28.17
N ALA A 449 -8.14 -8.34 -27.21
CA ALA A 449 -8.51 -8.13 -25.82
C ALA A 449 -9.26 -6.79 -25.62
N MET A 450 -8.75 -5.71 -26.21
CA MET A 450 -9.38 -4.38 -26.15
C MET A 450 -10.76 -4.36 -26.83
N LEU A 451 -10.91 -4.99 -28.00
CA LEU A 451 -12.17 -5.05 -28.74
C LEU A 451 -13.22 -5.89 -28.02
N LYS A 452 -12.85 -7.00 -27.35
CA LYS A 452 -13.77 -7.76 -26.50
C LYS A 452 -14.37 -6.87 -25.40
N VAL A 453 -13.53 -6.05 -24.75
CA VAL A 453 -13.99 -5.08 -23.74
C VAL A 453 -14.86 -3.99 -24.36
N PHE A 454 -14.39 -3.39 -25.46
CA PHE A 454 -15.07 -2.31 -26.16
C PHE A 454 -16.49 -2.72 -26.55
N ARG A 455 -16.65 -3.87 -27.21
CA ARG A 455 -17.97 -4.37 -27.65
C ARG A 455 -18.97 -4.47 -26.50
N VAL A 456 -18.54 -5.00 -25.35
CA VAL A 456 -19.40 -5.12 -24.16
C VAL A 456 -19.76 -3.75 -23.59
N ARG A 457 -18.78 -2.84 -23.45
CA ARG A 457 -19.02 -1.50 -22.90
C ARG A 457 -19.88 -0.65 -23.83
N PHE A 458 -19.53 -0.63 -25.11
CA PHE A 458 -20.19 0.15 -26.13
C PHE A 458 -21.67 -0.27 -26.25
N LYS A 459 -21.94 -1.57 -26.35
CA LYS A 459 -23.30 -2.09 -26.36
C LYS A 459 -24.09 -1.66 -25.13
N ASN A 460 -23.51 -1.79 -23.93
CA ASN A 460 -24.17 -1.38 -22.69
C ASN A 460 -24.52 0.11 -22.67
N GLU A 461 -23.69 0.97 -23.25
CA GLU A 461 -23.97 2.41 -23.30
C GLU A 461 -24.98 2.77 -24.41
N VAL A 462 -24.89 2.13 -25.59
CA VAL A 462 -25.87 2.27 -26.68
C VAL A 462 -27.25 1.83 -26.22
N ASP A 463 -27.37 0.68 -25.55
CA ASP A 463 -28.66 0.13 -25.08
C ASP A 463 -29.31 1.03 -24.01
N LYS A 464 -28.52 1.77 -23.22
CA LYS A 464 -29.02 2.75 -22.24
C LYS A 464 -29.45 4.07 -22.88
N TYR A 465 -28.91 4.40 -24.05
CA TYR A 465 -29.12 5.69 -24.68
C TYR A 465 -30.47 5.75 -25.39
N LYS A 466 -31.41 6.51 -24.83
CA LYS A 466 -32.80 6.61 -25.34
C LYS A 466 -33.05 7.79 -26.29
N LYS A 467 -32.04 8.62 -26.56
CA LYS A 467 -32.15 9.83 -27.38
C LYS A 467 -31.61 9.58 -28.80
N LYS A 468 -31.73 10.57 -29.68
CA LYS A 468 -31.18 10.51 -31.04
C LYS A 468 -29.65 10.53 -30.99
N PHE A 469 -29.01 9.58 -31.67
CA PHE A 469 -27.56 9.57 -31.86
C PHE A 469 -27.14 10.71 -32.79
N THR A 470 -26.25 11.58 -32.30
CA THR A 470 -25.53 12.58 -33.09
C THR A 470 -24.07 12.15 -33.20
N PRO A 471 -23.30 12.63 -34.19
CA PRO A 471 -21.88 12.27 -34.33
C PRO A 471 -21.07 12.50 -33.04
N LYS A 472 -21.30 13.65 -32.38
CA LYS A 472 -20.65 13.97 -31.09
C LYS A 472 -21.01 12.96 -29.98
N VAL A 473 -22.28 12.55 -29.90
CA VAL A 473 -22.69 11.54 -28.91
C VAL A 473 -22.05 10.19 -29.23
N ILE A 474 -22.02 9.78 -30.50
CA ILE A 474 -21.38 8.51 -30.90
C ILE A 474 -19.89 8.55 -30.52
N GLU A 475 -19.20 9.66 -30.78
CA GLU A 475 -17.81 9.86 -30.37
C GLU A 475 -17.63 9.71 -28.85
N GLU A 476 -18.48 10.37 -28.04
CA GLU A 476 -18.44 10.27 -26.58
C GLU A 476 -18.65 8.82 -26.09
N LEU A 477 -19.57 8.07 -26.72
CA LEU A 477 -19.82 6.67 -26.43
C LEU A 477 -18.62 5.77 -26.78
N VAL A 478 -17.99 6.01 -27.94
CA VAL A 478 -16.79 5.29 -28.37
C VAL A 478 -15.63 5.57 -27.40
N ARG A 479 -15.38 6.84 -27.07
CA ARG A 479 -14.34 7.25 -26.10
C ARG A 479 -14.56 6.63 -24.72
N ALA A 480 -15.80 6.59 -24.23
CA ALA A 480 -16.12 6.00 -22.94
C ALA A 480 -15.98 4.47 -22.91
N ALA A 481 -16.20 3.81 -24.04
CA ALA A 481 -16.11 2.35 -24.16
C ALA A 481 -14.68 1.85 -24.42
N LEU A 482 -13.85 2.64 -25.10
CA LEU A 482 -12.48 2.29 -25.46
C LEU A 482 -11.52 2.43 -24.27
N LEU A 483 -10.56 1.52 -24.16
CA LEU A 483 -9.51 1.58 -23.14
C LEU A 483 -8.40 2.52 -23.57
N LEU A 484 -7.80 3.22 -22.60
CA LEU A 484 -6.49 3.82 -22.80
C LEU A 484 -5.43 2.72 -22.74
N PHE A 485 -4.58 2.61 -23.74
CA PHE A 485 -3.48 1.65 -23.80
C PHE A 485 -2.13 2.38 -23.77
N TYR A 486 -1.41 2.21 -22.66
CA TYR A 486 -0.05 2.75 -22.49
C TYR A 486 0.99 1.67 -22.73
N TYR A 487 2.05 1.98 -23.47
CA TYR A 487 3.14 1.03 -23.70
C TYR A 487 4.52 1.66 -23.89
N ILE A 488 5.54 0.83 -23.63
CA ILE A 488 6.96 1.11 -23.89
C ILE A 488 7.63 -0.12 -24.49
N GLU A 489 8.79 0.05 -25.13
CA GLU A 489 9.65 -1.05 -25.56
C GLU A 489 10.44 -1.69 -24.38
N GLY A 490 10.59 -3.01 -24.43
CA GLY A 490 11.51 -3.80 -23.60
C GLY A 490 12.81 -4.17 -24.33
N ASN A 491 13.64 -5.01 -23.72
CA ASN A 491 14.91 -5.44 -24.33
C ASN A 491 14.72 -6.41 -25.50
N HIS A 492 13.75 -7.32 -25.45
CA HIS A 492 13.46 -8.24 -26.55
C HIS A 492 12.97 -7.48 -27.78
N ASP A 493 12.10 -6.49 -27.56
CA ASP A 493 11.59 -5.61 -28.62
C ASP A 493 12.75 -4.88 -29.32
N LYS A 494 13.74 -4.41 -28.54
CA LYS A 494 14.90 -3.66 -29.03
C LYS A 494 15.96 -4.48 -29.76
N TRP A 495 15.88 -5.81 -29.75
CA TRP A 495 16.89 -6.64 -30.40
C TRP A 495 17.00 -6.42 -31.91
N VAL A 496 15.96 -5.86 -32.53
CA VAL A 496 15.95 -5.46 -33.94
C VAL A 496 16.82 -4.24 -34.25
N LEU A 497 17.23 -3.48 -33.23
CA LEU A 497 18.12 -2.32 -33.41
C LEU A 497 19.46 -2.72 -34.04
N ASP A 498 19.99 -3.89 -33.69
CA ASP A 498 21.22 -4.43 -34.27
C ASP A 498 21.08 -4.74 -35.77
N LEU A 499 19.84 -4.86 -36.25
CA LEU A 499 19.49 -5.07 -37.66
C LEU A 499 19.15 -3.76 -38.38
N GLY A 500 19.28 -2.60 -37.72
CA GLY A 500 18.94 -1.28 -38.26
C GLY A 500 17.45 -1.01 -38.38
N MET A 501 16.60 -1.77 -37.66
CA MET A 501 15.14 -1.62 -37.69
C MET A 501 14.62 -0.88 -36.46
N GLN A 502 13.44 -0.26 -36.60
CA GLN A 502 12.73 0.38 -35.49
C GLN A 502 11.92 -0.67 -34.69
N PRO A 503 12.11 -0.77 -33.36
CA PRO A 503 11.31 -1.66 -32.51
C PRO A 503 9.81 -1.34 -32.55
N LEU A 504 8.97 -2.37 -32.58
CA LEU A 504 7.50 -2.26 -32.48
C LEU A 504 6.84 -1.43 -33.59
N ASN A 505 7.53 -1.23 -34.72
CA ASN A 505 7.00 -0.44 -35.83
C ASN A 505 5.84 -1.16 -36.55
N THR A 506 5.96 -2.47 -36.79
CA THR A 506 4.85 -3.25 -37.35
C THR A 506 3.73 -3.39 -36.33
N PHE A 507 4.09 -3.60 -35.05
CA PHE A 507 3.13 -3.72 -33.95
C PHE A 507 2.15 -2.53 -33.89
N ILE A 508 2.67 -1.29 -33.87
CA ILE A 508 1.80 -0.11 -33.72
C ILE A 508 0.87 0.12 -34.92
N LEU A 509 1.35 -0.17 -36.13
CA LEU A 509 0.56 -0.04 -37.35
C LEU A 509 -0.58 -1.06 -37.37
N CYS A 510 -0.28 -2.33 -37.03
CA CYS A 510 -1.26 -3.39 -36.97
C CYS A 510 -2.28 -3.16 -35.85
N LEU A 511 -1.83 -2.80 -34.65
CA LEU A 511 -2.72 -2.56 -33.51
C LEU A 511 -3.75 -1.48 -33.81
N LYS A 512 -3.32 -0.34 -34.36
CA LYS A 512 -4.24 0.76 -34.70
C LYS A 512 -5.24 0.36 -35.78
N LYS A 513 -4.78 -0.35 -36.81
CA LYS A 513 -5.63 -0.82 -37.90
C LYS A 513 -6.69 -1.80 -37.42
N GLU A 514 -6.31 -2.78 -36.59
CA GLU A 514 -7.25 -3.77 -36.07
C GLU A 514 -8.30 -3.13 -35.14
N LEU A 515 -7.89 -2.19 -34.28
CA LEU A 515 -8.82 -1.42 -33.46
C LEU A 515 -9.78 -0.57 -34.31
N GLU A 516 -9.27 0.14 -35.32
CA GLU A 516 -10.08 0.96 -36.23
C GLU A 516 -11.15 0.12 -36.94
N ASN A 517 -10.73 -0.99 -37.56
CA ASN A 517 -11.63 -1.92 -38.24
C ASN A 517 -12.68 -2.48 -37.27
N GLY A 518 -12.25 -2.97 -36.11
CA GLY A 518 -13.15 -3.57 -35.12
C GLY A 518 -14.18 -2.59 -34.54
N ILE A 519 -13.81 -1.31 -34.39
CA ILE A 519 -14.75 -0.26 -33.96
C ILE A 519 -15.73 0.06 -35.09
N HIS A 520 -15.26 0.20 -36.34
CA HIS A 520 -16.15 0.43 -37.49
C HIS A 520 -17.16 -0.70 -37.69
N GLU A 521 -16.74 -1.96 -37.53
CA GLU A 521 -17.63 -3.11 -37.56
C GLU A 521 -18.72 -3.01 -36.50
N GLU A 522 -18.36 -2.70 -35.27
CA GLU A 522 -19.32 -2.63 -34.17
C GLU A 522 -20.28 -1.44 -34.31
N LEU A 523 -19.81 -0.29 -34.79
CA LEU A 523 -20.66 0.84 -35.15
C LEU A 523 -21.67 0.45 -36.24
N SER A 524 -21.19 -0.21 -37.30
CA SER A 524 -22.03 -0.66 -38.42
C SER A 524 -23.10 -1.65 -37.97
N ARG A 525 -22.78 -2.59 -37.06
CA ARG A 525 -23.75 -3.53 -36.47
C ARG A 525 -24.89 -2.82 -35.73
N ASN A 526 -24.63 -1.62 -35.21
CA ASN A 526 -25.61 -0.79 -34.51
C ASN A 526 -26.22 0.30 -35.42
N ASN A 527 -25.95 0.27 -36.73
CA ASN A 527 -26.37 1.30 -37.70
C ASN A 527 -25.88 2.72 -37.34
N LEU A 528 -24.69 2.81 -36.75
CA LEU A 528 -24.02 4.06 -36.40
C LEU A 528 -22.83 4.31 -37.33
N VAL A 529 -22.53 5.59 -37.57
CA VAL A 529 -21.41 6.01 -38.41
C VAL A 529 -20.61 7.07 -37.67
N LEU A 530 -19.29 6.94 -37.73
CA LEU A 530 -18.33 7.88 -37.16
C LEU A 530 -17.12 7.96 -38.10
N GLU A 531 -16.77 9.17 -38.55
CA GLU A 531 -15.72 9.37 -39.57
C GLU A 531 -14.30 9.43 -38.96
N ASN A 532 -14.16 9.88 -37.72
CA ASN A 532 -12.88 10.15 -37.06
C ASN A 532 -12.36 9.01 -36.16
N VAL A 533 -12.73 7.76 -36.43
CA VAL A 533 -12.31 6.59 -35.61
C VAL A 533 -10.78 6.46 -35.52
N ARG A 534 -10.07 6.74 -36.61
CA ARG A 534 -8.60 6.67 -36.64
C ARG A 534 -7.91 7.63 -35.67
N GLU A 535 -8.41 8.85 -35.56
CA GLU A 535 -7.92 9.86 -34.62
C GLU A 535 -8.22 9.42 -33.18
N LEU A 536 -9.44 8.93 -32.93
CA LEU A 536 -9.85 8.38 -31.63
C LEU A 536 -8.96 7.23 -31.17
N VAL A 537 -8.67 6.27 -32.04
CA VAL A 537 -7.76 5.15 -31.73
C VAL A 537 -6.36 5.68 -31.43
N SER A 538 -5.90 6.69 -32.17
CA SER A 538 -4.58 7.29 -31.93
C SER A 538 -4.49 8.01 -30.58
N ASP A 539 -5.55 8.68 -30.14
CA ASP A 539 -5.63 9.29 -28.80
C ASP A 539 -5.57 8.25 -27.66
N HIS A 540 -6.03 7.02 -27.93
CA HIS A 540 -6.13 5.96 -26.93
C HIS A 540 -4.91 5.02 -26.89
N VAL A 541 -4.02 5.09 -27.88
CA VAL A 541 -2.81 4.26 -27.93
C VAL A 541 -1.58 5.16 -27.71
N ILE A 542 -1.08 5.15 -26.48
CA ILE A 542 -0.10 6.09 -25.97
C ILE A 542 1.26 5.38 -25.81
N TYR A 543 2.23 5.80 -26.61
CA TYR A 543 3.63 5.36 -26.48
C TYR A 543 4.42 6.36 -25.65
N GLY A 544 5.08 5.90 -24.59
CA GLY A 544 5.94 6.79 -23.81
C GLY A 544 6.31 6.25 -22.43
N ARG A 545 7.49 6.65 -21.96
CA ARG A 545 7.97 6.33 -20.61
C ARG A 545 7.32 7.16 -19.52
N GLU A 546 6.81 8.34 -19.86
CA GLU A 546 6.12 9.25 -18.96
C GLU A 546 4.75 9.59 -19.54
N SER A 547 3.75 9.69 -18.67
CA SER A 547 2.37 9.97 -19.03
C SER A 547 1.60 10.51 -17.82
N THR A 548 0.36 10.93 -18.05
CA THR A 548 -0.56 11.33 -17.00
C THR A 548 -1.82 10.50 -17.07
N LEU A 549 -2.24 9.95 -15.93
CA LEU A 549 -3.50 9.23 -15.80
C LEU A 549 -4.69 10.20 -15.84
N PRO A 550 -5.91 9.74 -16.15
CA PRO A 550 -7.10 10.59 -16.21
C PRO A 550 -7.36 11.43 -14.94
N SER A 551 -6.95 10.97 -13.75
CA SER A 551 -7.10 11.77 -12.52
C SER A 551 -6.15 12.97 -12.42
N GLY A 552 -5.08 12.99 -13.20
CA GLY A 552 -3.95 13.94 -13.11
C GLY A 552 -2.70 13.37 -12.44
N ILE A 553 -2.75 12.13 -11.91
CA ILE A 553 -1.60 11.45 -11.31
C ILE A 553 -0.58 11.08 -12.40
N THR A 554 0.71 11.28 -12.11
CA THR A 554 1.78 10.98 -13.06
C THR A 554 2.10 9.48 -13.12
N LEU A 555 2.31 8.99 -14.33
CA LEU A 555 2.64 7.60 -14.66
C LEU A 555 4.03 7.54 -15.29
N SER A 556 4.93 6.75 -14.69
CA SER A 556 6.19 6.34 -15.30
C SER A 556 6.14 4.86 -15.67
N MET A 557 6.67 4.49 -16.83
CA MET A 557 6.85 3.12 -17.28
C MET A 557 8.32 2.82 -17.51
N ARG A 558 8.79 1.66 -17.04
CA ARG A 558 10.20 1.23 -17.15
C ARG A 558 10.32 -0.26 -17.48
N HIS A 559 11.33 -0.63 -18.27
CA HIS A 559 11.74 -2.02 -18.49
C HIS A 559 13.25 -2.16 -18.20
N PRO A 560 13.67 -2.18 -16.92
CA PRO A 560 15.08 -2.07 -16.57
C PRO A 560 15.87 -3.32 -16.95
N GLU A 561 16.97 -3.16 -17.70
CA GLU A 561 17.84 -4.25 -18.17
C GLU A 561 18.85 -4.70 -17.08
N MET A 562 18.35 -4.96 -15.87
CA MET A 562 19.18 -5.32 -14.70
C MET A 562 19.15 -6.83 -14.41
N GLY A 563 20.18 -7.31 -13.71
CA GLY A 563 20.30 -8.71 -13.30
C GLY A 563 19.29 -9.18 -12.23
N ARG A 564 19.41 -10.45 -11.81
CA ARG A 564 18.56 -11.01 -10.76
C ARG A 564 18.81 -10.33 -9.41
N MET A 565 17.76 -10.09 -8.63
CA MET A 565 17.84 -9.62 -7.25
C MET A 565 16.95 -10.47 -6.36
N MET A 566 17.50 -10.95 -5.23
CA MET A 566 16.78 -11.83 -4.30
C MET A 566 15.82 -11.07 -3.37
N THR A 567 16.09 -9.80 -3.07
CA THR A 567 15.22 -8.99 -2.21
C THR A 567 13.98 -8.54 -2.97
N SER A 568 12.79 -8.93 -2.47
CA SER A 568 11.50 -8.66 -3.11
C SER A 568 11.27 -7.19 -3.51
N SER A 569 11.66 -6.22 -2.67
CA SER A 569 11.42 -4.80 -2.93
C SER A 569 12.56 -4.06 -3.64
N GLY A 570 13.73 -4.68 -3.77
CA GLY A 570 14.96 -3.95 -4.11
C GLY A 570 14.93 -3.33 -5.50
N ARG A 571 14.41 -4.06 -6.49
CA ARG A 571 14.22 -3.57 -7.87
C ARG A 571 13.21 -2.44 -7.95
N ALA A 572 12.05 -2.62 -7.31
CA ALA A 572 11.02 -1.58 -7.24
C ALA A 572 11.59 -0.30 -6.62
N GLN A 573 12.39 -0.42 -5.56
CA GLN A 573 13.04 0.74 -4.94
C GLN A 573 14.05 1.43 -5.87
N GLN A 574 14.91 0.67 -6.56
CA GLN A 574 15.86 1.24 -7.51
C GLN A 574 15.15 1.93 -8.68
N THR A 575 14.10 1.31 -9.21
CA THR A 575 13.34 1.89 -10.32
C THR A 575 12.52 3.12 -9.88
N LEU A 576 12.07 3.18 -8.62
CA LEU A 576 11.48 4.39 -8.03
C LEU A 576 12.50 5.52 -7.87
N ASP A 577 13.76 5.21 -7.60
CA ASP A 577 14.83 6.20 -7.51
C ASP A 577 15.18 6.78 -8.91
N ASP A 578 14.97 6.00 -9.98
CA ASP A 578 15.26 6.37 -11.38
C ASP A 578 14.04 6.97 -12.14
N ALA A 579 12.90 7.16 -11.47
CA ALA A 579 11.67 7.65 -12.09
C ALA A 579 10.98 8.68 -11.20
N ASP A 580 10.30 9.65 -11.80
CA ASP A 580 9.64 10.74 -11.06
C ASP A 580 8.12 10.53 -10.90
N GLY A 581 7.54 9.57 -11.64
CA GLY A 581 6.11 9.31 -11.60
C GLY A 581 5.62 8.85 -10.23
N GLN A 582 4.42 9.30 -9.84
CA GLN A 582 3.73 8.83 -8.65
C GLN A 582 3.31 7.36 -8.78
N VAL A 583 2.96 6.93 -9.99
CA VAL A 583 2.72 5.54 -10.33
C VAL A 583 3.83 5.08 -11.25
N LEU A 584 4.57 4.08 -10.83
CA LEU A 584 5.60 3.40 -11.62
C LEU A 584 5.10 2.01 -11.99
N LEU A 585 4.97 1.74 -13.29
CA LEU A 585 4.74 0.41 -13.82
C LEU A 585 6.05 -0.11 -14.42
N PHE A 586 6.44 -1.34 -14.08
CA PHE A 586 7.68 -1.90 -14.62
C PHE A 586 7.66 -3.42 -14.77
N ALA A 587 8.56 -3.95 -15.62
CA ALA A 587 8.65 -5.37 -15.94
C ALA A 587 10.11 -5.86 -16.07
N ASN A 588 10.42 -6.76 -17.00
CA ASN A 588 11.67 -7.50 -17.22
C ASN A 588 11.99 -8.62 -16.22
N PHE A 589 11.72 -8.40 -14.93
CA PHE A 589 12.20 -9.34 -13.91
C PHE A 589 11.32 -10.58 -13.72
N HIS A 590 10.17 -10.62 -14.40
CA HIS A 590 9.21 -11.73 -14.42
C HIS A 590 8.68 -12.12 -13.04
N VAL A 591 8.58 -11.14 -12.13
CA VAL A 591 8.00 -11.33 -10.80
C VAL A 591 6.95 -10.24 -10.52
N GLY A 592 5.87 -10.54 -9.83
CA GLY A 592 4.85 -9.58 -9.45
C GLY A 592 5.21 -8.93 -8.12
N THR A 593 5.13 -7.61 -8.01
CA THR A 593 5.36 -6.93 -6.73
C THR A 593 4.65 -5.58 -6.70
N GLU A 594 4.00 -5.26 -5.60
CA GLU A 594 3.61 -3.89 -5.25
C GLU A 594 4.55 -3.38 -4.15
N VAL A 595 5.12 -2.20 -4.35
CA VAL A 595 5.83 -1.45 -3.31
C VAL A 595 5.25 -0.04 -3.22
N LEU A 596 4.88 0.34 -2.00
CA LEU A 596 4.41 1.68 -1.67
C LEU A 596 5.52 2.44 -0.96
N ARG A 597 5.84 3.64 -1.45
CA ARG A 597 6.83 4.55 -0.88
C ARG A 597 6.23 5.94 -0.80
N TRP A 598 6.43 6.61 0.32
CA TRP A 598 6.04 7.99 0.51
C TRP A 598 7.26 8.90 0.44
N GLU A 599 7.10 9.99 -0.29
CA GLU A 599 8.08 11.06 -0.46
C GLU A 599 7.41 12.41 -0.15
N GLU A 600 8.17 13.38 0.34
CA GLU A 600 7.61 14.65 0.82
C GLU A 600 6.94 15.47 -0.28
N GLU A 601 7.57 15.51 -1.46
CA GLU A 601 7.10 16.32 -2.59
C GLU A 601 5.90 15.69 -3.29
N THR A 602 5.97 14.38 -3.57
CA THR A 602 4.97 13.66 -4.38
C THR A 602 3.90 12.94 -3.56
N GLY A 603 4.10 12.83 -2.24
CA GLY A 603 3.26 12.05 -1.35
C GLY A 603 3.47 10.55 -1.53
N GLN A 604 2.37 9.79 -1.47
CA GLN A 604 2.39 8.35 -1.71
C GLN A 604 2.66 8.03 -3.18
N ARG A 605 3.68 7.22 -3.43
CA ARG A 605 4.03 6.62 -4.72
C ARG A 605 3.76 5.11 -4.71
N LEU A 606 3.41 4.58 -5.88
CA LEU A 606 3.12 3.18 -6.14
C LEU A 606 4.10 2.64 -7.19
N ALA A 607 4.91 1.66 -6.84
CA ALA A 607 5.62 0.83 -7.81
C ALA A 607 4.89 -0.51 -7.96
N LEU A 608 4.46 -0.81 -9.19
CA LEU A 608 3.78 -2.04 -9.54
C LEU A 608 4.59 -2.77 -10.62
N GLN A 609 5.17 -3.90 -10.22
CA GLN A 609 5.79 -4.84 -11.13
C GLN A 609 4.76 -5.88 -11.55
N ALA A 610 4.52 -5.99 -12.85
CA ALA A 610 3.76 -7.12 -13.38
C ALA A 610 4.67 -8.35 -13.52
N GLY A 611 4.06 -9.53 -13.42
CA GLY A 611 4.70 -10.77 -13.85
C GLY A 611 4.89 -10.82 -15.36
N THR A 612 5.29 -11.98 -15.85
CA THR A 612 5.37 -12.28 -17.29
C THR A 612 4.11 -13.01 -17.77
N LEU A 613 3.89 -13.11 -19.08
CA LEU A 613 2.87 -13.99 -19.65
C LEU A 613 3.47 -15.26 -20.26
N VAL A 614 4.74 -15.56 -19.96
CA VAL A 614 5.45 -16.75 -20.42
C VAL A 614 6.00 -17.53 -19.23
N SER A 615 5.97 -18.86 -19.29
CA SER A 615 6.45 -19.73 -18.21
C SER A 615 7.12 -20.99 -18.75
N GLY A 616 8.09 -21.57 -18.03
CA GLY A 616 8.69 -22.86 -18.40
C GLY A 616 9.39 -22.85 -19.77
N THR A 617 10.15 -21.78 -20.04
CA THR A 617 11.06 -21.73 -21.19
C THR A 617 12.44 -22.24 -20.80
N ASP A 618 13.11 -22.93 -21.72
CA ASP A 618 14.47 -23.46 -21.49
C ASP A 618 15.46 -22.34 -21.13
N PHE A 619 15.25 -21.12 -21.63
CA PHE A 619 16.05 -19.96 -21.28
C PHE A 619 15.95 -19.57 -19.80
N GLU A 620 14.75 -19.63 -19.22
CA GLU A 620 14.52 -19.28 -17.81
C GLU A 620 14.92 -20.45 -16.89
N ASP A 621 14.57 -21.68 -17.28
CA ASP A 621 14.89 -22.91 -16.55
C ASP A 621 16.41 -23.12 -16.48
N GLY A 622 17.12 -22.89 -17.60
CA GLY A 622 18.58 -22.94 -17.66
C GLY A 622 19.29 -21.91 -16.77
N LYS A 623 18.56 -20.92 -16.23
CA LYS A 623 19.04 -19.89 -15.30
C LYS A 623 18.53 -20.10 -13.87
N ASN A 624 17.85 -21.21 -13.58
CA ASN A 624 17.17 -21.47 -12.31
C ASN A 624 16.25 -20.31 -11.89
N LYS A 625 15.54 -19.70 -12.85
CA LYS A 625 14.65 -18.56 -12.61
C LYS A 625 13.20 -19.03 -12.61
N SER A 626 12.57 -19.00 -11.44
CA SER A 626 11.12 -19.11 -11.29
C SER A 626 10.47 -17.75 -11.55
N VAL A 627 9.26 -17.75 -12.10
CA VAL A 627 8.55 -16.56 -12.55
C VAL A 627 7.14 -16.48 -11.96
N ASP A 628 6.62 -15.26 -11.83
CA ASP A 628 5.21 -15.02 -11.60
C ASP A 628 4.53 -14.82 -12.95
N THR A 629 3.58 -15.69 -13.31
CA THR A 629 2.88 -15.62 -14.61
C THR A 629 1.48 -15.04 -14.44
N GLY A 630 1.17 -13.93 -15.11
CA GLY A 630 -0.14 -13.28 -15.05
C GLY A 630 -0.09 -11.75 -15.11
N VAL A 631 -1.15 -11.11 -14.61
CA VAL A 631 -1.33 -9.66 -14.65
C VAL A 631 -1.64 -9.07 -13.27
N ALA A 632 -1.44 -7.76 -13.14
CA ALA A 632 -1.81 -7.02 -11.94
C ALA A 632 -2.95 -6.06 -12.25
N VAL A 633 -3.95 -5.99 -11.36
CA VAL A 633 -5.02 -4.98 -11.44
C VAL A 633 -4.90 -4.08 -10.23
N THR A 634 -4.83 -2.77 -10.46
CA THR A 634 -4.76 -1.76 -9.41
C THR A 634 -5.80 -0.67 -9.62
N LYS A 635 -6.44 -0.25 -8.53
CA LYS A 635 -7.24 0.97 -8.46
C LYS A 635 -6.55 1.98 -7.58
N ILE A 636 -6.44 3.20 -8.07
CA ILE A 636 -5.74 4.30 -7.45
C ILE A 636 -6.75 5.41 -7.20
N TYR A 637 -6.84 5.85 -5.96
CA TYR A 637 -7.77 6.89 -5.52
C TYR A 637 -6.95 8.09 -5.07
N SER A 638 -7.10 9.20 -5.79
CA SER A 638 -6.37 10.42 -5.54
C SER A 638 -7.27 11.58 -5.11
N HIS A 639 -6.70 12.49 -4.32
CA HIS A 639 -7.32 13.75 -3.93
C HIS A 639 -6.26 14.84 -3.97
N GLU A 640 -6.57 15.97 -4.62
CA GLU A 640 -5.65 17.12 -4.72
C GLU A 640 -4.23 16.73 -5.19
N GLY A 641 -4.14 15.82 -6.17
CA GLY A 641 -2.86 15.37 -6.74
C GLY A 641 -2.08 14.39 -5.88
N ARG A 642 -2.63 13.90 -4.76
CA ARG A 642 -1.99 12.89 -3.89
C ARG A 642 -2.76 11.57 -3.89
N ILE A 643 -2.03 10.46 -3.89
CA ILE A 643 -2.61 9.11 -3.74
C ILE A 643 -2.99 8.88 -2.28
N ILE A 644 -4.27 8.64 -2.01
CA ILE A 644 -4.79 8.40 -0.64
C ILE A 644 -5.06 6.92 -0.41
N LYS A 645 -5.46 6.20 -1.47
CA LYS A 645 -5.81 4.79 -1.39
C LYS A 645 -5.38 4.05 -2.66
N THR A 646 -4.82 2.86 -2.46
CA THR A 646 -4.59 1.88 -3.54
C THR A 646 -5.34 0.58 -3.22
N ALA A 647 -5.82 -0.11 -4.25
CA ALA A 647 -6.41 -1.44 -4.13
C ALA A 647 -5.87 -2.33 -5.25
N THR A 648 -5.08 -3.34 -4.90
CA THR A 648 -4.30 -4.12 -5.85
C THR A 648 -4.50 -5.61 -5.64
N PHE A 649 -4.61 -6.36 -6.73
CA PHE A 649 -4.54 -7.82 -6.72
C PHE A 649 -3.82 -8.34 -7.95
N PHE A 650 -3.28 -9.55 -7.83
CA PHE A 650 -2.65 -10.28 -8.92
C PHE A 650 -3.55 -11.44 -9.34
N ASP A 651 -3.69 -11.62 -10.65
CA ASP A 651 -4.38 -12.77 -11.24
C ASP A 651 -3.34 -13.58 -12.00
N SER A 652 -3.19 -14.84 -11.62
CA SER A 652 -2.16 -15.72 -12.16
C SER A 652 -2.73 -16.60 -13.27
N ALA A 653 -1.93 -16.83 -14.31
CA ALA A 653 -2.22 -17.83 -15.33
C ALA A 653 -1.82 -19.23 -14.82
N SER A 654 -2.56 -20.26 -15.27
CA SER A 654 -2.28 -21.66 -14.92
C SER A 654 -1.42 -22.28 -16.01
N GLU A 655 -0.31 -22.94 -15.64
CA GLU A 655 0.56 -23.63 -16.60
C GLU A 655 -0.17 -24.75 -17.36
N ASP A 656 -1.10 -25.45 -16.70
CA ASP A 656 -1.91 -26.53 -17.29
C ASP A 656 -2.82 -26.11 -18.47
N LYS A 657 -2.90 -24.82 -18.79
CA LYS A 657 -3.76 -24.27 -19.85
C LYS A 657 -2.98 -23.73 -21.04
N LEU A 658 -1.72 -24.11 -21.18
CA LEU A 658 -0.93 -23.78 -22.36
C LEU A 658 -1.51 -24.43 -23.61
N THR A 659 -1.74 -23.62 -24.64
CA THR A 659 -2.10 -24.12 -25.97
C THR A 659 -0.81 -24.33 -26.76
N GLU A 660 -0.36 -25.57 -26.88
CA GLU A 660 0.70 -25.93 -27.83
C GLU A 660 0.08 -26.05 -29.22
N LEU A 661 0.57 -25.25 -30.19
CA LEU A 661 0.16 -25.40 -31.58
C LEU A 661 1.11 -26.33 -32.34
N PRO A 662 0.60 -27.07 -33.34
CA PRO A 662 1.42 -27.91 -34.21
C PRO A 662 2.37 -27.10 -35.11
N ASP A 663 3.52 -27.67 -35.47
CA ASP A 663 4.57 -27.07 -36.29
C ASP A 663 4.21 -26.99 -37.79
N ALA A 664 3.65 -25.86 -38.29
CA ALA A 664 3.45 -25.61 -39.73
C ALA A 664 3.25 -24.12 -40.12
N SER A 665 3.43 -23.77 -41.39
CA SER A 665 3.35 -22.39 -41.93
C SER A 665 2.00 -21.65 -41.79
N GLU A 666 0.93 -22.33 -41.38
CA GLU A 666 -0.39 -21.72 -41.10
C GLU A 666 -0.62 -21.41 -39.60
N ILE A 667 0.44 -21.48 -38.77
CA ILE A 667 0.36 -21.35 -37.30
C ILE A 667 -0.30 -20.05 -36.85
N LYS A 668 0.03 -18.88 -37.42
CA LYS A 668 -0.53 -17.60 -36.94
C LYS A 668 -2.05 -17.55 -37.12
N GLN A 669 -2.55 -17.85 -38.32
CA GLN A 669 -4.00 -17.86 -38.59
C GLN A 669 -4.72 -18.95 -37.80
N SER A 670 -4.10 -20.13 -37.67
CA SER A 670 -4.64 -21.22 -36.85
C SER A 670 -4.70 -20.85 -35.36
N LEU A 671 -3.69 -20.15 -34.85
CA LEU A 671 -3.67 -19.61 -33.49
C LEU A 671 -4.80 -18.62 -33.31
N LEU A 672 -4.88 -17.58 -34.14
CA LEU A 672 -5.93 -16.56 -34.04
C LEU A 672 -7.33 -17.18 -34.06
N LYS A 673 -7.56 -18.10 -35.02
CA LYS A 673 -8.79 -18.88 -35.10
C LYS A 673 -9.08 -19.68 -33.83
N SER A 674 -8.07 -20.32 -33.24
CA SER A 674 -8.23 -21.07 -31.98
C SER A 674 -8.57 -20.17 -30.79
N LEU A 675 -8.13 -18.90 -30.83
CA LEU A 675 -8.38 -17.89 -29.80
C LEU A 675 -9.71 -17.14 -30.00
N ASN A 676 -10.44 -17.43 -31.08
CA ASN A 676 -11.61 -16.69 -31.55
C ASN A 676 -11.33 -15.19 -31.73
N ILE A 677 -10.17 -14.88 -32.30
CA ILE A 677 -9.80 -13.59 -32.89
C ILE A 677 -9.93 -13.76 -34.40
#